data_AF-A0A4Y9M8Y1-F1
#
_entry.id   AF-A0A4Y9M8Y1-F1
#
_cell.length_a   1.000
_cell.length_b   1.000
_cell.length_c   1.000
_cell.angle_alpha   90.00
_cell.angle_beta   90.00
_cell.angle_gamma   90.00
#
_symmetry.space_group_name_H-M   'P 1'
#
loop_
_entity.id
_entity.type
_entity.pdbx_description
1 polymer ?
#
loop_
_entity_poly.entity_id
_entity_poly.type
_entity_poly.pdbx_seq_one_letter_code
_entity_poly.pdbx_strand_id
1 'polypeptide(L)'
;MTEGRAVFPIEPWALTELGLDRSSLGVHESVFALANGHIGMRGSFEEGEPVAVPGTYLNGFFEERPLPYAEAGYGFPEMGQTVVNVTDGKLIRLLVNDSPLDLTYGEIVDHQRTLDLRAGVLRRATEWRSPGGRTVRVTSTRLVSLVRRSIAAVEYKVEVVDDLGDLYVALQSDLLANDHGPVGEDGDPRAAAALSSPLQCELAAARGRKAVLVHHTKRSRLRVAAGMDHVIEIPDSCTEDIEAAGDLARYTLAARIPPGGSLTLVKFLAYGWSSRRSAPALRDQVEAALSTAKLAGFDRLLREQRELLAQHWDEADVEIEGDDELQQAVRVGMFHVLQAGLRAERQAIPAKGLTGPGYDGHTFWDTETYVLPVLTYTAPQAVRDALIWRHSTLPLARDRARVLGLRGAAFPWRTIRGEETSGYWPAGTAAFHINADIADAVIRYHSATLDESFDVDYGAELLLETARLWASLGHFDAEHGFRIDGVTGPDEYTAVVDNNVYTNLMAQRNLREAAAAVRRQPDVAARLGVTDDEVEEWLRAASLMAVPYDTQRGVHMQSDGFTHHEEWDFLHTPGEKYPLLLHYPYFEIYRTQVVKQADLVMALHLRGDAFTLEEKIADFAYYEARTTRDSSLSATQQGVVAAETGHLELAHQYWAEAALTDLQNLHHNSGHGLHIASLAGGWTVAVAGFGGLRDHAGELTFAPRLPERISRLRFRVVYRGRKLTVTVEPGRATYRLVDGDPLEIRHHGRPVTVDHADLVLDIPPAPSVQPVSQPVGREPRRRSRPTAR
;
A
#
# COMPACT_ATOMS: atom_id res chain seq x y z
N MET A 1 17.90 -9.39 -6.22
CA MET A 1 17.21 -9.12 -4.94
C MET A 1 15.88 -9.89 -4.79
N THR A 2 15.53 -10.78 -5.73
CA THR A 2 14.12 -11.07 -6.05
C THR A 2 13.83 -12.51 -6.45
N GLU A 3 14.81 -13.41 -6.39
CA GLU A 3 14.73 -14.72 -7.05
C GLU A 3 13.99 -15.80 -6.23
N GLY A 4 13.83 -15.64 -4.92
CA GLY A 4 13.20 -16.64 -4.05
C GLY A 4 11.67 -16.56 -4.02
N ARG A 5 11.00 -17.73 -3.94
CA ARG A 5 9.57 -17.86 -3.61
C ARG A 5 9.48 -18.34 -2.16
N ALA A 6 9.11 -17.42 -1.28
CA ALA A 6 8.95 -17.73 0.14
C ALA A 6 7.85 -18.77 0.36
N VAL A 7 8.04 -19.62 1.37
CA VAL A 7 7.07 -20.64 1.78
C VAL A 7 6.77 -20.44 3.26
N PHE A 8 5.49 -20.25 3.57
CA PHE A 8 5.01 -20.05 4.92
C PHE A 8 4.03 -21.17 5.32
N PRO A 9 4.06 -21.65 6.57
CA PRO A 9 2.95 -22.42 7.12
C PRO A 9 1.66 -21.61 7.04
N ILE A 10 0.54 -22.29 6.78
CA ILE A 10 -0.77 -21.64 6.80
C ILE A 10 -1.23 -21.49 8.24
N GLU A 11 -1.31 -20.24 8.69
CA GLU A 11 -1.75 -19.87 10.01
C GLU A 11 -2.72 -18.69 9.90
N PRO A 12 -3.98 -18.80 10.35
CA PRO A 12 -5.00 -17.78 10.09
C PRO A 12 -4.70 -16.39 10.67
N TRP A 13 -3.78 -16.27 11.63
CA TRP A 13 -3.48 -15.02 12.36
C TRP A 13 -1.99 -14.72 12.48
N ALA A 14 -1.16 -15.46 11.75
CA ALA A 14 0.28 -15.32 11.80
C ALA A 14 0.90 -15.59 10.44
N LEU A 15 2.09 -15.02 10.22
CA LEU A 15 2.98 -15.43 9.15
C LEU A 15 4.26 -15.91 9.81
N THR A 16 4.67 -17.15 9.59
CA THR A 16 5.85 -17.73 10.25
C THR A 16 6.87 -18.22 9.23
N GLU A 17 8.13 -17.87 9.44
CA GLU A 17 9.29 -18.47 8.79
C GLU A 17 9.90 -19.49 9.75
N LEU A 18 10.15 -20.70 9.25
CA LEU A 18 10.84 -21.79 9.95
C LEU A 18 12.20 -22.02 9.28
N GLY A 19 13.27 -21.98 10.06
CA GLY A 19 14.63 -21.98 9.52
C GLY A 19 14.98 -20.69 8.77
N LEU A 20 16.09 -20.70 8.02
CA LEU A 20 16.57 -19.53 7.27
C LEU A 20 16.60 -19.83 5.77
N ASP A 21 15.75 -19.17 5.00
CA ASP A 21 15.83 -19.18 3.53
C ASP A 21 16.59 -17.96 3.00
N ARG A 22 17.87 -18.18 2.67
CA ARG A 22 18.74 -17.12 2.14
C ARG A 22 18.34 -16.67 0.74
N SER A 23 17.69 -17.52 -0.05
CA SER A 23 17.27 -17.18 -1.43
C SER A 23 16.11 -16.18 -1.44
N SER A 24 15.28 -16.19 -0.39
CA SER A 24 14.12 -15.31 -0.22
C SER A 24 14.36 -14.17 0.78
N LEU A 25 15.60 -13.92 1.21
CA LEU A 25 15.92 -12.96 2.28
C LEU A 25 15.29 -11.57 2.05
N GLY A 26 15.43 -11.01 0.84
CA GLY A 26 14.84 -9.71 0.51
C GLY A 26 13.31 -9.70 0.56
N VAL A 27 12.67 -10.81 0.18
CA VAL A 27 11.20 -10.98 0.27
C VAL A 27 10.79 -11.07 1.74
N HIS A 28 11.49 -11.86 2.55
CA HIS A 28 11.24 -12.00 3.98
C HIS A 28 11.36 -10.66 4.71
N GLU A 29 12.40 -9.88 4.41
CA GLU A 29 12.53 -8.51 4.92
C GLU A 29 11.35 -7.60 4.57
N SER A 30 10.71 -7.77 3.41
CA SER A 30 9.50 -7.00 3.07
C SER A 30 8.26 -7.52 3.80
N VAL A 31 7.99 -8.83 3.77
CA VAL A 31 6.75 -9.40 4.33
C VAL A 31 6.68 -9.31 5.85
N PHE A 32 7.83 -9.37 6.52
CA PHE A 32 7.96 -9.21 7.97
C PHE A 32 8.17 -7.74 8.40
N ALA A 33 8.00 -6.78 7.48
CA ALA A 33 8.12 -5.36 7.81
C ALA A 33 7.05 -4.92 8.81
N LEU A 34 7.44 -4.01 9.72
CA LEU A 34 6.53 -3.34 10.64
C LEU A 34 6.50 -1.85 10.30
N ALA A 35 5.30 -1.28 10.30
CA ALA A 35 5.10 0.13 10.03
C ALA A 35 3.86 0.68 10.75
N ASN A 36 3.77 2.00 10.85
CA ASN A 36 2.57 2.67 11.36
C ASN A 36 2.11 3.82 10.47
N GLY A 37 2.69 3.99 9.28
CA GLY A 37 2.38 5.09 8.35
C GLY A 37 3.28 6.30 8.55
N HIS A 38 3.96 6.41 9.70
CA HIS A 38 5.03 7.39 9.93
C HIS A 38 6.42 6.76 9.85
N ILE A 39 6.61 5.64 10.53
CA ILE A 39 7.84 4.84 10.58
C ILE A 39 7.57 3.53 9.83
N GLY A 40 8.52 3.10 9.02
CA GLY A 40 8.59 1.73 8.53
C GLY A 40 9.96 1.13 8.74
N MET A 41 9.95 -0.14 9.10
CA MET A 41 11.13 -0.93 9.42
C MET A 41 11.01 -2.26 8.69
N ARG A 42 11.94 -2.51 7.76
CA ARG A 42 12.03 -3.82 7.12
C ARG A 42 12.24 -4.91 8.17
N GLY A 43 11.75 -6.10 7.87
CA GLY A 43 11.85 -7.33 8.63
C GLY A 43 13.28 -7.84 8.87
N SER A 44 14.32 -7.07 8.56
CA SER A 44 15.72 -7.49 8.75
C SER A 44 16.02 -7.82 10.22
N PHE A 45 17.03 -8.67 10.40
CA PHE A 45 17.48 -9.13 11.72
C PHE A 45 18.13 -8.00 12.51
N GLU A 46 18.03 -8.08 13.84
CA GLU A 46 18.62 -7.06 14.72
C GLU A 46 20.16 -7.03 14.61
N GLU A 47 20.82 -8.13 14.24
CA GLU A 47 22.28 -8.19 14.14
C GLU A 47 22.83 -7.39 12.94
N GLY A 48 21.96 -7.02 12.00
CA GLY A 48 22.30 -6.28 10.78
C GLY A 48 22.80 -7.17 9.64
N GLU A 49 23.25 -8.39 9.91
CA GLU A 49 23.70 -9.36 8.90
C GLU A 49 23.15 -10.77 9.21
N PRO A 50 22.79 -11.57 8.19
CA PRO A 50 22.72 -11.20 6.77
C PRO A 50 21.54 -10.25 6.49
N VAL A 51 21.75 -9.36 5.51
CA VAL A 51 20.73 -8.39 5.05
C VAL A 51 20.79 -8.26 3.53
N ALA A 52 19.63 -8.19 2.88
CA ALA A 52 19.50 -7.85 1.47
C ALA A 52 19.37 -6.33 1.29
N VAL A 53 18.42 -5.70 1.99
CA VAL A 53 18.26 -4.24 2.00
C VAL A 53 18.03 -3.78 3.45
N PRO A 54 19.01 -3.11 4.10
CA PRO A 54 18.75 -2.44 5.36
C PRO A 54 17.72 -1.34 5.09
N GLY A 55 16.63 -1.30 5.85
CA GLY A 55 15.55 -0.37 5.59
C GLY A 55 14.88 0.12 6.85
N THR A 56 15.05 1.42 7.10
CA THR A 56 14.22 2.22 8.00
C THR A 56 13.80 3.47 7.23
N TYR A 57 12.51 3.73 7.13
CA TYR A 57 11.97 4.82 6.31
C TYR A 57 11.02 5.68 7.14
N LEU A 58 11.00 6.99 6.85
CA LEU A 58 10.02 7.92 7.40
C LEU A 58 9.17 8.51 6.29
N ASN A 59 7.84 8.49 6.47
CA ASN A 59 6.92 8.99 5.46
C ASN A 59 7.15 10.48 5.18
N GLY A 60 7.26 10.85 3.90
CA GLY A 60 7.55 12.21 3.44
C GLY A 60 9.01 12.64 3.55
N PHE A 61 9.93 11.76 3.99
CA PHE A 61 11.36 12.05 4.07
C PHE A 61 12.10 11.49 2.85
N PHE A 62 12.62 12.39 2.01
CA PHE A 62 13.20 12.05 0.70
C PHE A 62 14.39 12.94 0.36
N GLU A 63 15.14 12.55 -0.66
CA GLU A 63 16.17 13.35 -1.31
C GLU A 63 15.75 13.70 -2.74
N GLU A 64 16.16 14.87 -3.22
CA GLU A 64 15.92 15.31 -4.60
C GLU A 64 17.08 14.91 -5.51
N ARG A 65 16.77 14.51 -6.74
CA ARG A 65 17.77 14.20 -7.78
C ARG A 65 17.37 14.81 -9.12
N PRO A 66 18.31 15.37 -9.91
CA PRO A 66 17.99 15.81 -11.27
C PRO A 66 17.50 14.64 -12.14
N LEU A 67 16.48 14.87 -12.97
CA LEU A 67 16.04 13.90 -13.97
C LEU A 67 16.88 14.03 -15.25
N PRO A 68 17.42 12.92 -15.79
CA PRO A 68 18.21 12.97 -17.00
C PRO A 68 17.31 13.04 -18.23
N TYR A 69 17.36 14.17 -18.95
CA TYR A 69 16.72 14.31 -20.26
C TYR A 69 17.78 14.45 -21.35
N ALA A 70 17.64 13.69 -22.43
CA ALA A 70 18.43 13.89 -23.64
C ALA A 70 17.99 15.18 -24.37
N GLU A 71 16.70 15.48 -24.33
CA GLU A 71 16.09 16.70 -24.85
C GLU A 71 15.06 17.20 -23.82
N ALA A 72 15.23 18.42 -23.33
CA ALA A 72 14.32 19.00 -22.35
C ALA A 72 13.07 19.57 -23.05
N GLY A 73 11.88 19.22 -22.54
CA GLY A 73 10.60 19.79 -22.97
C GLY A 73 10.08 20.81 -21.96
N TYR A 74 9.36 21.83 -22.45
CA TYR A 74 8.64 22.75 -21.56
C TYR A 74 7.64 21.98 -20.69
N GLY A 75 7.66 22.23 -19.38
CA GLY A 75 6.79 21.54 -18.43
C GLY A 75 7.22 20.11 -18.09
N PHE A 76 8.40 19.65 -18.49
CA PHE A 76 8.95 18.40 -17.92
C PHE A 76 9.44 18.64 -16.49
N PRO A 77 9.23 17.68 -15.56
CA PRO A 77 9.73 17.84 -14.20
C PRO A 77 11.25 17.79 -14.21
N GLU A 78 11.92 18.79 -13.62
CA GLU A 78 13.39 18.85 -13.63
C GLU A 78 14.03 17.95 -12.55
N MET A 79 13.28 17.66 -11.49
CA MET A 79 13.77 16.96 -10.30
C MET A 79 12.87 15.75 -9.99
N GLY A 80 13.50 14.62 -9.76
CA GLY A 80 12.91 13.43 -9.15
C GLY A 80 13.05 13.48 -7.63
N GLN A 81 12.26 12.67 -6.95
CA GLN A 81 12.31 12.45 -5.51
C GLN A 81 12.65 10.99 -5.27
N THR A 82 13.37 10.68 -4.19
CA THR A 82 13.68 9.30 -3.78
C THR A 82 13.66 9.21 -2.27
N VAL A 83 12.88 8.28 -1.72
CA VAL A 83 12.82 7.99 -0.29
C VAL A 83 14.21 7.64 0.25
N VAL A 84 14.54 8.18 1.42
CA VAL A 84 15.85 7.95 2.05
C VAL A 84 15.74 6.84 3.09
N ASN A 85 16.64 5.86 3.02
CA ASN A 85 16.90 4.97 4.16
C ASN A 85 17.50 5.82 5.30
N VAL A 86 16.70 6.09 6.33
CA VAL A 86 17.12 6.89 7.48
C VAL A 86 17.96 6.05 8.44
N THR A 87 18.43 6.67 9.52
CA THR A 87 19.21 6.02 10.58
C THR A 87 18.57 4.72 11.06
N ASP A 88 19.26 3.60 10.88
CA ASP A 88 18.81 2.29 11.36
C ASP A 88 19.01 2.19 12.87
N GLY A 89 17.91 2.03 13.60
CA GLY A 89 17.90 1.83 15.04
C GLY A 89 17.61 0.39 15.45
N LYS A 90 17.37 -0.53 14.52
CA LYS A 90 17.08 -1.94 14.84
C LYS A 90 18.31 -2.69 15.33
N LEU A 91 19.50 -2.15 15.06
CA LEU A 91 20.78 -2.83 15.24
C LEU A 91 21.09 -3.15 16.72
N ILE A 92 21.26 -4.44 17.01
CA ILE A 92 21.71 -5.05 18.26
C ILE A 92 22.62 -6.22 17.88
N ARG A 93 23.93 -6.04 18.01
CA ARG A 93 24.94 -7.07 17.73
C ARG A 93 25.35 -7.75 19.02
N LEU A 94 25.15 -9.06 19.08
CA LEU A 94 25.60 -9.89 20.19
C LEU A 94 26.91 -10.58 19.83
N LEU A 95 27.91 -10.46 20.70
CA LEU A 95 29.14 -11.24 20.66
C LEU A 95 29.10 -12.21 21.85
N VAL A 96 29.20 -13.50 21.55
CA VAL A 96 29.30 -14.59 22.52
C VAL A 96 30.78 -14.93 22.64
N ASN A 97 31.39 -14.54 23.76
CA ASN A 97 32.84 -14.37 23.88
C ASN A 97 33.38 -13.42 22.80
N ASP A 98 34.09 -13.95 21.81
CA ASP A 98 34.68 -13.25 20.66
C ASP A 98 33.95 -13.51 19.35
N SER A 99 32.92 -14.35 19.35
CA SER A 99 32.18 -14.74 18.15
C SER A 99 30.89 -13.92 18.00
N PRO A 100 30.72 -13.14 16.91
CA PRO A 100 29.47 -12.45 16.65
C PRO A 100 28.37 -13.46 16.31
N LEU A 101 27.18 -13.26 16.87
CA LEU A 101 25.98 -13.96 16.41
C LEU A 101 25.66 -13.43 15.01
N ASP A 102 25.75 -14.32 14.04
CA ASP A 102 25.47 -14.07 12.63
C ASP A 102 24.77 -15.31 12.10
N LEU A 103 23.66 -15.15 11.38
CA LEU A 103 22.90 -16.28 10.83
C LEU A 103 23.59 -16.93 9.61
N THR A 104 24.80 -16.49 9.25
CA THR A 104 25.68 -17.09 8.24
C THR A 104 26.91 -17.78 8.84
N TYR A 105 27.22 -17.53 10.11
CA TYR A 105 28.42 -18.04 10.78
C TYR A 105 28.08 -18.69 12.13
N GLY A 106 28.73 -19.80 12.47
CA GLY A 106 28.29 -20.67 13.58
C GLY A 106 27.20 -21.65 13.13
N GLU A 107 26.52 -22.28 14.10
CA GLU A 107 25.48 -23.29 13.87
C GLU A 107 24.12 -22.76 14.35
N ILE A 108 23.15 -22.63 13.43
CA ILE A 108 21.75 -22.39 13.78
C ILE A 108 21.14 -23.72 14.19
N VAL A 109 20.88 -23.89 15.48
CA VAL A 109 20.27 -25.11 16.03
C VAL A 109 18.76 -25.09 15.77
N ASP A 110 18.13 -23.94 16.00
CA ASP A 110 16.72 -23.69 15.71
C ASP A 110 16.50 -22.21 15.40
N HIS A 111 15.58 -21.91 14.48
CA HIS A 111 15.23 -20.54 14.12
C HIS A 111 13.79 -20.44 13.68
N GLN A 112 13.07 -19.50 14.30
CA GLN A 112 11.71 -19.16 13.94
C GLN A 112 11.51 -17.65 14.01
N ARG A 113 10.81 -17.09 13.01
CA ARG A 113 10.35 -15.71 12.99
C ARG A 113 8.86 -15.65 12.66
N THR A 114 8.08 -14.95 13.48
CA THR A 114 6.62 -14.89 13.35
C THR A 114 6.12 -13.46 13.41
N LEU A 115 5.38 -13.02 12.37
CA LEU A 115 4.55 -11.82 12.39
C LEU A 115 3.18 -12.19 12.97
N ASP A 116 2.87 -11.66 14.16
CA ASP A 116 1.58 -11.86 14.82
C ASP A 116 0.63 -10.69 14.48
N LEU A 117 -0.41 -10.99 13.71
CA LEU A 117 -1.36 -9.98 13.19
C LEU A 117 -2.30 -9.42 14.26
N ARG A 118 -2.50 -10.15 15.37
CA ARG A 118 -3.35 -9.70 16.50
C ARG A 118 -2.59 -8.78 17.44
N ALA A 119 -1.29 -9.02 17.60
CA ALA A 119 -0.43 -8.18 18.43
C ALA A 119 0.31 -7.08 17.65
N GLY A 120 0.43 -7.20 16.33
CA GLY A 120 1.15 -6.27 15.48
C GLY A 120 2.66 -6.27 15.74
N VAL A 121 3.22 -7.43 16.07
CA VAL A 121 4.63 -7.57 16.45
C VAL A 121 5.34 -8.63 15.62
N LEU A 122 6.62 -8.41 15.42
CA LEU A 122 7.54 -9.41 14.88
C LEU A 122 8.24 -10.09 16.05
N ARG A 123 8.08 -11.40 16.17
CA ARG A 123 8.78 -12.23 17.14
C ARG A 123 9.84 -13.07 16.47
N ARG A 124 10.94 -13.29 17.15
CA ARG A 124 12.00 -14.19 16.72
C ARG A 124 12.49 -15.01 17.89
N ALA A 125 12.78 -16.28 17.64
CA ALA A 125 13.51 -17.15 18.52
C ALA A 125 14.61 -17.85 17.70
N THR A 126 15.86 -17.71 18.13
CA THR A 126 17.01 -18.36 17.51
C THR A 126 17.82 -19.04 18.59
N GLU A 127 18.01 -20.35 18.46
CA GLU A 127 19.04 -21.07 19.21
C GLU A 127 20.30 -21.17 18.34
N TRP A 128 21.37 -20.54 18.78
CA TRP A 128 22.61 -20.40 18.02
C TRP A 128 23.78 -20.91 18.84
N ARG A 129 24.59 -21.75 18.21
CA ARG A 129 25.85 -22.24 18.76
C ARG A 129 27.02 -21.53 18.09
N SER A 130 27.81 -20.86 18.90
CA SER A 130 29.02 -20.18 18.46
C SER A 130 30.06 -21.18 17.98
N PRO A 131 31.01 -20.77 17.10
CA PRO A 131 32.14 -21.61 16.71
C PRO A 131 32.98 -22.09 17.89
N GLY A 132 33.03 -21.31 18.98
CA GLY A 132 33.66 -21.69 20.24
C GLY A 132 32.88 -22.72 21.07
N GLY A 133 31.74 -23.20 20.57
CA GLY A 133 30.92 -24.25 21.19
C GLY A 133 29.91 -23.76 22.24
N ARG A 134 29.81 -22.45 22.49
CA ARG A 134 28.82 -21.89 23.42
C ARG A 134 27.46 -21.78 22.74
N THR A 135 26.40 -22.16 23.42
CA THR A 135 25.04 -22.10 22.86
C THR A 135 24.20 -21.07 23.63
N VAL A 136 23.57 -20.17 22.90
CA VAL A 136 22.64 -19.17 23.42
C VAL A 136 21.30 -19.27 22.72
N ARG A 137 20.23 -18.94 23.45
CA ARG A 137 18.92 -18.66 22.86
C ARG A 137 18.68 -17.17 22.86
N VAL A 138 18.47 -16.61 21.68
CA VAL A 138 18.06 -15.23 21.49
C VAL A 138 16.58 -15.20 21.20
N THR A 139 15.83 -14.41 21.97
CA THR A 139 14.44 -14.09 21.65
C THR A 139 14.30 -12.58 21.47
N SER A 140 13.62 -12.16 20.41
CA SER A 140 13.30 -10.74 20.20
C SER A 140 11.82 -10.55 19.90
N THR A 141 11.23 -9.49 20.46
CA THR A 141 9.91 -8.98 20.07
C THR A 141 10.04 -7.52 19.69
N ARG A 142 9.71 -7.20 18.43
CA ARG A 142 9.78 -5.85 17.88
C ARG A 142 8.38 -5.32 17.56
N LEU A 143 8.17 -4.04 17.84
CA LEU A 143 6.97 -3.31 17.47
C LEU A 143 7.30 -1.91 16.92
N VAL A 144 6.51 -1.46 15.94
CA VAL A 144 6.41 -0.05 15.53
C VAL A 144 5.02 0.40 15.97
N SER A 145 4.95 1.32 16.93
CA SER A 145 3.72 1.55 17.67
C SER A 145 2.62 2.15 16.78
N LEU A 146 1.51 1.41 16.65
CA LEU A 146 0.29 1.92 16.00
C LEU A 146 -0.39 3.05 16.79
N VAL A 147 -0.09 3.18 18.10
CA VAL A 147 -0.67 4.18 19.00
C VAL A 147 0.25 5.38 19.21
N ARG A 148 1.57 5.21 19.17
CA ARG A 148 2.54 6.29 19.41
C ARG A 148 3.35 6.53 18.15
N ARG A 149 2.91 7.50 17.35
CA ARG A 149 3.43 7.82 16.01
C ARG A 149 4.94 7.69 15.85
N SER A 150 5.70 8.30 16.75
CA SER A 150 7.16 8.40 16.64
C SER A 150 7.92 7.25 17.30
N ILE A 151 7.27 6.21 17.84
CA ILE A 151 7.92 5.20 18.70
C ILE A 151 7.98 3.83 18.03
N ALA A 152 9.15 3.21 18.12
CA ALA A 152 9.35 1.77 17.95
C ALA A 152 10.06 1.21 19.19
N ALA A 153 9.96 -0.10 19.42
CA ALA A 153 10.66 -0.75 20.51
C ALA A 153 11.06 -2.19 20.16
N VAL A 154 12.17 -2.64 20.74
CA VAL A 154 12.67 -4.01 20.66
C VAL A 154 12.92 -4.51 22.08
N GLU A 155 12.25 -5.58 22.48
CA GLU A 155 12.67 -6.40 23.61
C GLU A 155 13.56 -7.51 23.08
N TYR A 156 14.78 -7.64 23.61
CA TYR A 156 15.80 -8.58 23.17
C TYR A 156 16.37 -9.30 24.38
N LYS A 157 16.26 -10.63 24.40
CA LYS A 157 16.69 -11.47 25.51
C LYS A 157 17.70 -12.51 25.03
N VAL A 158 18.79 -12.66 25.77
CA VAL A 158 19.86 -13.65 25.56
C VAL A 158 19.89 -14.59 26.74
N GLU A 159 19.66 -15.88 26.49
CA GLU A 159 19.67 -16.94 27.50
C GLU A 159 20.84 -17.88 27.25
N VAL A 160 21.57 -18.24 28.31
CA VAL A 160 22.60 -19.29 28.24
C VAL A 160 21.91 -20.64 28.38
N VAL A 161 21.94 -21.45 27.33
CA VAL A 161 21.28 -22.76 27.30
C VAL A 161 22.24 -23.93 27.53
N ASP A 162 23.55 -23.67 27.43
CA ASP A 162 24.58 -24.64 27.80
C ASP A 162 24.91 -24.63 29.30
N ASP A 163 25.62 -25.65 29.76
CA ASP A 163 26.13 -25.78 31.13
C ASP A 163 27.66 -25.73 31.17
N LEU A 164 28.26 -24.86 30.34
CA LEU A 164 29.73 -24.74 30.18
C LEU A 164 30.34 -23.65 31.09
N GLY A 165 29.67 -23.35 32.20
CA GLY A 165 30.04 -22.27 33.13
C GLY A 165 29.63 -20.88 32.63
N ASP A 166 30.14 -19.85 33.30
CA ASP A 166 29.78 -18.46 33.01
C ASP A 166 30.03 -18.10 31.54
N LEU A 167 29.07 -17.37 30.94
CA LEU A 167 29.20 -16.80 29.62
C LEU A 167 29.53 -15.31 29.73
N TYR A 168 30.56 -14.87 29.00
CA TYR A 168 30.82 -13.45 28.80
C TYR A 168 30.27 -13.04 27.45
N VAL A 169 29.46 -11.99 27.44
CA VAL A 169 28.90 -11.42 26.21
C VAL A 169 29.24 -9.94 26.10
N ALA A 170 29.37 -9.47 24.86
CA ALA A 170 29.33 -8.06 24.53
C ALA A 170 28.13 -7.80 23.61
N LEU A 171 27.29 -6.83 23.96
CA LEU A 171 26.15 -6.39 23.18
C LEU A 171 26.41 -4.96 22.72
N GLN A 172 26.28 -4.72 21.42
CA GLN A 172 26.40 -3.40 20.80
C GLN A 172 25.07 -3.00 20.16
N SER A 173 24.43 -1.98 20.72
CA SER A 173 23.16 -1.44 20.23
C SER A 173 23.42 -0.11 19.53
N ASP A 174 23.10 -0.04 18.24
CA ASP A 174 23.50 1.09 17.39
C ASP A 174 22.31 1.93 16.89
N LEU A 175 22.58 3.20 16.65
CA LEU A 175 21.96 4.02 15.61
C LEU A 175 23.00 4.18 14.49
N LEU A 176 22.68 3.74 13.28
CA LEU A 176 23.59 3.82 12.13
C LEU A 176 22.93 4.54 10.95
N ALA A 177 23.45 5.72 10.60
CA ALA A 177 23.05 6.46 9.40
C ALA A 177 23.92 6.06 8.19
N ASN A 178 23.43 6.33 6.98
CA ASN A 178 24.14 6.05 5.73
C ASN A 178 24.59 4.58 5.59
N ASP A 179 23.81 3.64 6.13
CA ASP A 179 24.10 2.22 6.00
C ASP A 179 23.97 1.80 4.53
N HIS A 180 25.07 1.35 3.95
CA HIS A 180 25.18 0.95 2.56
C HIS A 180 24.97 -0.56 2.48
N GLY A 181 23.72 -0.96 2.23
CA GLY A 181 23.46 -2.34 1.79
C GLY A 181 24.14 -2.66 0.45
N PRO A 182 24.14 -3.93 0.02
CA PRO A 182 24.63 -4.31 -1.30
C PRO A 182 23.86 -3.57 -2.39
N VAL A 183 24.54 -2.70 -3.15
CA VAL A 183 23.93 -1.97 -4.27
C VAL A 183 23.78 -2.93 -5.45
N GLY A 184 22.56 -3.38 -5.72
CA GLY A 184 22.24 -4.01 -7.00
C GLY A 184 21.87 -2.95 -8.03
N GLU A 185 22.58 -2.87 -9.15
CA GLU A 185 22.07 -2.20 -10.34
C GLU A 185 20.96 -3.09 -10.94
N ASP A 186 19.70 -2.75 -10.66
CA ASP A 186 18.55 -3.40 -11.30
C ASP A 186 18.17 -2.56 -12.53
N GLY A 187 18.17 -3.17 -13.71
CA GLY A 187 17.86 -2.49 -14.99
C GLY A 187 16.38 -2.09 -15.14
N ASP A 188 15.56 -2.32 -14.12
CA ASP A 188 14.14 -1.99 -14.08
C ASP A 188 13.93 -0.53 -13.63
N PRO A 189 13.30 0.35 -14.44
CA PRO A 189 13.04 1.75 -14.08
C PRO A 189 12.07 1.93 -12.89
N ARG A 190 11.46 0.84 -12.39
CA ARG A 190 10.61 0.82 -11.19
C ARG A 190 11.40 0.60 -9.90
N ALA A 191 12.67 0.21 -9.99
CA ALA A 191 13.56 0.12 -8.83
C ALA A 191 13.90 1.52 -8.30
N ALA A 192 14.27 1.59 -7.02
CA ALA A 192 14.68 2.85 -6.39
C ALA A 192 16.02 3.31 -6.94
N ALA A 193 16.22 4.62 -7.06
CA ALA A 193 17.53 5.15 -7.37
C ALA A 193 18.52 4.96 -6.20
N ALA A 194 19.73 4.53 -6.52
CA ALA A 194 20.81 4.44 -5.54
C ALA A 194 21.23 5.84 -5.06
N LEU A 195 21.13 6.09 -3.76
CA LEU A 195 21.61 7.32 -3.12
C LEU A 195 22.93 7.08 -2.39
N SER A 196 23.97 7.86 -2.73
CA SER A 196 25.27 7.79 -2.06
C SER A 196 25.32 8.73 -0.85
N SER A 197 25.19 8.13 0.34
CA SER A 197 25.28 8.74 1.67
C SER A 197 24.46 10.03 1.74
N PRO A 198 23.13 9.98 1.58
CA PRO A 198 22.30 11.17 1.44
C PRO A 198 22.22 12.02 2.71
N LEU A 199 22.60 11.49 3.88
CA LEU A 199 22.49 12.16 5.16
C LEU A 199 23.80 12.83 5.57
N GLN A 200 23.71 14.10 5.99
CA GLN A 200 24.81 14.88 6.55
C GLN A 200 24.57 15.13 8.04
N CYS A 201 25.49 14.67 8.88
CA CYS A 201 25.40 14.84 10.34
C CYS A 201 25.40 16.33 10.71
N GLU A 202 24.43 16.74 11.54
CA GLU A 202 24.33 18.08 12.14
C GLU A 202 24.58 18.03 13.66
N LEU A 203 24.14 16.94 14.33
CA LEU A 203 24.32 16.74 15.76
C LEU A 203 24.42 15.25 16.09
N ALA A 204 25.36 14.91 16.98
CA ALA A 204 25.43 13.62 17.64
C ALA A 204 25.58 13.85 19.15
N ALA A 205 24.77 13.18 19.95
CA ALA A 205 24.81 13.32 21.40
C ALA A 205 24.49 11.99 22.10
N ALA A 206 25.23 11.70 23.17
CA ALA A 206 24.97 10.56 24.05
C ALA A 206 25.04 10.99 25.51
N ARG A 207 24.18 10.39 26.36
CA ARG A 207 24.16 10.60 27.81
C ARG A 207 23.50 9.42 28.51
N GLY A 208 24.20 8.80 29.45
CA GLY A 208 23.69 7.62 30.17
C GLY A 208 23.50 6.45 29.21
N ARG A 209 22.27 5.94 29.07
CA ARG A 209 21.93 4.88 28.09
C ARG A 209 21.22 5.41 26.84
N LYS A 210 21.17 6.74 26.69
CA LYS A 210 20.44 7.44 25.63
C LYS A 210 21.39 8.06 24.61
N ALA A 211 21.08 7.93 23.33
CA ALA A 211 21.76 8.66 22.27
C ALA A 211 20.77 9.20 21.23
N VAL A 212 21.16 10.29 20.57
CA VAL A 212 20.41 10.91 19.47
C VAL A 212 21.38 11.33 18.38
N LEU A 213 21.02 11.01 17.14
CA LEU A 213 21.65 11.52 15.92
C LEU A 213 20.67 12.44 15.19
N VAL A 214 21.17 13.56 14.67
CA VAL A 214 20.42 14.47 13.82
C VAL A 214 21.19 14.68 12.53
N HIS A 215 20.51 14.43 11.41
CA HIS A 215 21.04 14.54 10.07
C HIS A 215 20.14 15.41 9.20
N HIS A 216 20.66 15.85 8.06
CA HIS A 216 19.85 16.44 7.00
C HIS A 216 20.24 15.93 5.61
N THR A 217 19.31 15.98 4.67
CA THR A 217 19.56 15.66 3.26
C THR A 217 20.33 16.76 2.55
N LYS A 218 21.08 16.41 1.50
CA LYS A 218 21.97 17.31 0.76
C LYS A 218 21.20 18.33 -0.08
N ARG A 219 20.16 17.92 -0.81
CA ARG A 219 19.42 18.80 -1.74
C ARG A 219 18.06 19.20 -1.20
N SER A 220 17.24 18.25 -0.72
CA SER A 220 15.91 18.54 -0.19
C SER A 220 15.93 19.28 1.16
N ARG A 221 17.09 19.30 1.85
CA ARG A 221 17.35 19.97 3.14
C ARG A 221 16.38 19.58 4.27
N LEU A 222 15.80 18.39 4.19
CA LEU A 222 14.96 17.83 5.23
C LEU A 222 15.84 17.37 6.39
N ARG A 223 15.47 17.72 7.62
CA ARG A 223 16.15 17.24 8.84
C ARG A 223 15.45 16.03 9.42
N VAL A 224 16.21 15.06 9.90
CA VAL A 224 15.74 13.89 10.63
C VAL A 224 16.50 13.77 11.95
N ALA A 225 15.79 13.40 13.01
CA ALA A 225 16.36 13.00 14.29
C ALA A 225 15.95 11.55 14.58
N ALA A 226 16.93 10.73 14.94
CA ALA A 226 16.76 9.36 15.40
C ALA A 226 17.37 9.23 16.78
N GLY A 227 16.63 8.65 17.72
CA GLY A 227 17.07 8.49 19.10
C GLY A 227 16.83 7.08 19.62
N MET A 228 17.67 6.66 20.56
CA MET A 228 17.52 5.42 21.30
C MET A 228 17.70 5.63 22.80
N ASP A 229 17.00 4.85 23.62
CA ASP A 229 17.22 4.72 25.07
C ASP A 229 16.98 3.26 25.48
N HIS A 230 17.64 2.81 26.55
CA HIS A 230 17.66 1.40 26.95
C HIS A 230 17.22 1.21 28.41
N VAL A 231 16.51 0.12 28.65
CA VAL A 231 16.28 -0.51 29.96
C VAL A 231 16.89 -1.90 29.90
N ILE A 232 17.62 -2.29 30.94
CA ILE A 232 18.44 -3.50 30.92
C ILE A 232 18.30 -4.22 32.25
N GLU A 233 18.10 -5.51 32.18
CA GLU A 233 18.07 -6.45 33.29
C GLU A 233 19.19 -7.47 33.10
N ILE A 234 20.06 -7.59 34.11
CA ILE A 234 21.27 -8.41 34.06
C ILE A 234 21.30 -9.25 35.34
N PRO A 235 21.66 -10.54 35.28
CA PRO A 235 21.63 -11.41 36.45
C PRO A 235 22.82 -11.15 37.40
N ASP A 236 23.85 -10.47 36.93
CA ASP A 236 25.12 -10.28 37.63
C ASP A 236 25.80 -8.96 37.23
N SER A 237 27.12 -8.88 37.27
CA SER A 237 27.93 -7.71 36.94
C SER A 237 27.95 -7.37 35.45
N CYS A 238 27.99 -6.07 35.16
CA CYS A 238 28.21 -5.54 33.82
C CYS A 238 29.09 -4.29 33.81
N THR A 239 29.58 -3.94 32.62
CA THR A 239 30.14 -2.62 32.31
C THR A 239 29.42 -2.04 31.09
N GLU A 240 29.21 -0.74 31.11
CA GLU A 240 28.43 -0.03 30.10
C GLU A 240 29.23 1.16 29.57
N ASP A 241 29.12 1.40 28.28
CA ASP A 241 29.67 2.58 27.62
C ASP A 241 28.72 3.08 26.52
N ILE A 242 28.78 4.37 26.22
CA ILE A 242 28.02 4.96 25.12
C ILE A 242 28.81 6.05 24.42
N GLU A 243 28.82 6.00 23.10
CA GLU A 243 29.44 7.02 22.25
C GLU A 243 28.50 7.43 21.11
N ALA A 244 28.66 8.66 20.64
CA ALA A 244 27.95 9.17 19.47
C ALA A 244 28.84 10.15 18.70
N ALA A 245 29.11 9.84 17.43
CA ALA A 245 29.91 10.66 16.54
C ALA A 245 29.52 10.42 15.08
N GLY A 246 29.27 11.51 14.34
CA GLY A 246 28.93 11.44 12.93
C GLY A 246 27.69 10.58 12.67
N ASP A 247 27.89 9.48 11.95
CA ASP A 247 26.81 8.58 11.50
C ASP A 247 26.53 7.42 12.46
N LEU A 248 27.28 7.30 13.56
CA LEU A 248 27.16 6.22 14.53
C LEU A 248 26.89 6.76 15.93
N ALA A 249 25.88 6.20 16.59
CA ALA A 249 25.81 6.17 18.05
C ALA A 249 25.74 4.72 18.51
N ARG A 250 26.57 4.34 19.47
CA ARG A 250 26.70 2.97 19.96
C ARG A 250 26.60 2.93 21.46
N TYR A 251 25.71 2.09 21.96
CA TYR A 251 25.67 1.66 23.34
C TYR A 251 26.31 0.28 23.45
N THR A 252 27.35 0.13 24.25
CA THR A 252 28.07 -1.13 24.47
C THR A 252 27.82 -1.63 25.89
N LEU A 253 27.42 -2.89 26.01
CA LEU A 253 27.26 -3.60 27.28
C LEU A 253 28.13 -4.84 27.26
N ALA A 254 29.04 -4.98 28.23
CA ALA A 254 29.70 -6.25 28.52
C ALA A 254 29.12 -6.83 29.80
N ALA A 255 28.68 -8.08 29.75
CA ALA A 255 27.99 -8.72 30.87
C ALA A 255 28.47 -10.16 31.07
N ARG A 256 28.44 -10.60 32.33
CA ARG A 256 28.61 -12.01 32.71
C ARG A 256 27.22 -12.62 32.96
N ILE A 257 26.93 -13.73 32.29
CA ILE A 257 25.66 -14.46 32.42
C ILE A 257 25.98 -15.86 32.96
N PRO A 258 25.54 -16.20 34.19
CA PRO A 258 25.68 -17.56 34.72
C PRO A 258 24.89 -18.59 33.90
N PRO A 259 25.21 -19.90 33.99
CA PRO A 259 24.41 -20.97 33.39
C PRO A 259 22.93 -20.87 33.80
N GLY A 260 22.03 -20.99 32.83
CA GLY A 260 20.58 -20.82 33.03
C GLY A 260 20.12 -19.39 33.32
N GLY A 261 21.04 -18.42 33.39
CA GLY A 261 20.74 -16.99 33.50
C GLY A 261 20.38 -16.37 32.15
N SER A 262 19.88 -15.13 32.21
CA SER A 262 19.52 -14.37 31.00
C SER A 262 19.79 -12.88 31.12
N LEU A 263 20.23 -12.27 30.03
CA LEU A 263 20.30 -10.84 29.83
C LEU A 263 19.04 -10.37 29.08
N THR A 264 18.36 -9.34 29.56
CA THR A 264 17.23 -8.72 28.84
C THR A 264 17.52 -7.24 28.58
N LEU A 265 17.32 -6.79 27.35
CA LEU A 265 17.44 -5.41 26.93
C LEU A 265 16.15 -4.98 26.24
N VAL A 266 15.57 -3.87 26.70
CA VAL A 266 14.51 -3.16 26.00
C VAL A 266 15.11 -1.91 25.38
N LYS A 267 15.14 -1.86 24.05
CA LYS A 267 15.53 -0.69 23.26
C LYS A 267 14.29 0.08 22.85
N PHE A 268 14.17 1.32 23.30
CA PHE A 268 13.19 2.27 22.80
C PHE A 268 13.82 3.10 21.69
N LEU A 269 13.08 3.29 20.60
CA LEU A 269 13.47 4.09 19.46
C LEU A 269 12.47 5.21 19.27
N ALA A 270 12.96 6.39 18.91
CA ALA A 270 12.11 7.48 18.47
C ALA A 270 12.66 8.16 17.23
N TYR A 271 11.74 8.51 16.33
CA TYR A 271 12.05 9.17 15.07
C TYR A 271 11.19 10.42 14.86
N GLY A 272 11.77 11.42 14.24
CA GLY A 272 11.04 12.59 13.77
C GLY A 272 11.80 13.30 12.67
N TRP A 273 11.08 13.92 11.74
CA TRP A 273 11.68 14.73 10.70
C TRP A 273 10.90 16.03 10.49
N SER A 274 11.56 17.03 9.91
CA SER A 274 10.93 18.29 9.55
C SER A 274 11.69 19.02 8.45
N SER A 275 10.95 19.72 7.59
CA SER A 275 11.48 20.71 6.65
C SER A 275 11.68 22.11 7.25
N ARG A 276 11.22 22.34 8.49
CA ARG A 276 11.18 23.70 9.10
C ARG A 276 11.89 23.80 10.44
N ARG A 277 11.84 22.75 11.26
CA ARG A 277 12.42 22.77 12.62
C ARG A 277 13.96 22.76 12.56
N SER A 278 14.57 23.36 13.59
CA SER A 278 16.02 23.31 13.81
C SER A 278 16.43 21.95 14.40
N ALA A 279 17.72 21.60 14.30
CA ALA A 279 18.24 20.37 14.91
C ALA A 279 17.98 20.27 16.43
N PRO A 280 18.19 21.31 17.26
CA PRO A 280 17.85 21.25 18.68
C PRO A 280 16.37 20.96 18.93
N ALA A 281 15.45 21.58 18.19
CA ALA A 281 14.01 21.37 18.38
C ALA A 281 13.56 19.95 17.99
N LEU A 282 14.15 19.36 16.94
CA LEU A 282 13.90 17.96 16.57
C LEU A 282 14.49 16.99 17.58
N ARG A 283 15.71 17.25 18.05
CA ARG A 283 16.35 16.49 19.13
C ARG A 283 15.46 16.48 20.38
N ASP A 284 15.00 17.64 20.83
CA ASP A 284 14.16 17.75 22.04
C ASP A 284 12.84 16.98 21.89
N GLN A 285 12.22 17.01 20.71
CA GLN A 285 11.02 16.23 20.42
C GLN A 285 11.27 14.72 20.53
N VAL A 286 12.36 14.23 19.92
CA VAL A 286 12.75 12.81 19.95
C VAL A 286 13.11 12.38 21.37
N GLU A 287 13.87 13.18 22.11
CA GLU A 287 14.22 12.89 23.51
C GLU A 287 13.00 12.85 24.42
N ALA A 288 12.03 13.74 24.23
CA ALA A 288 10.77 13.74 24.97
C ALA A 288 9.94 12.48 24.64
N ALA A 289 9.83 12.12 23.37
CA ALA A 289 9.14 10.90 22.94
C ALA A 289 9.75 9.65 23.59
N LEU A 290 11.09 9.51 23.56
CA LEU A 290 11.80 8.42 24.25
C LEU A 290 11.49 8.38 25.75
N SER A 291 11.52 9.54 26.41
CA SER A 291 11.26 9.63 27.85
C SER A 291 9.84 9.12 28.20
N THR A 292 8.84 9.49 27.40
CA THR A 292 7.46 9.01 27.60
C THR A 292 7.27 7.53 27.25
N ALA A 293 7.98 7.00 26.26
CA ALA A 293 7.94 5.59 25.89
C ALA A 293 8.60 4.73 26.98
N LYS A 294 9.76 5.16 27.49
CA LYS A 294 10.47 4.50 28.59
C LYS A 294 9.66 4.51 29.89
N LEU A 295 8.97 5.61 30.19
CA LEU A 295 8.05 5.69 31.34
C LEU A 295 6.88 4.71 31.21
N ALA A 296 6.35 4.52 29.99
CA ALA A 296 5.27 3.57 29.74
C ALA A 296 5.75 2.10 29.85
N GLY A 297 6.97 1.82 29.39
CA GLY A 297 7.54 0.47 29.35
C GLY A 297 7.02 -0.36 28.16
N PHE A 298 7.75 -1.43 27.82
CA PHE A 298 7.45 -2.28 26.67
C PHE A 298 6.05 -2.91 26.74
N ASP A 299 5.69 -3.47 27.90
CA ASP A 299 4.40 -4.12 28.10
C ASP A 299 3.21 -3.18 27.85
N ARG A 300 3.32 -1.90 28.23
CA ARG A 300 2.26 -0.93 27.99
C ARG A 300 2.13 -0.62 26.50
N LEU A 301 3.25 -0.44 25.79
CA LEU A 301 3.25 -0.23 24.35
C LEU A 301 2.60 -1.42 23.61
N LEU A 302 2.92 -2.64 24.03
CA LEU A 302 2.34 -3.86 23.47
C LEU A 302 0.83 -3.97 23.75
N ARG A 303 0.39 -3.66 24.98
CA ARG A 303 -1.04 -3.66 25.33
C ARG A 303 -1.84 -2.63 24.52
N GLU A 304 -1.35 -1.38 24.46
CA GLU A 304 -1.97 -0.30 23.67
C GLU A 304 -2.16 -0.72 22.20
N GLN A 305 -1.17 -1.40 21.63
CA GLN A 305 -1.25 -1.90 20.26
C GLN A 305 -2.25 -3.06 20.08
N ARG A 306 -2.28 -4.01 21.02
CA ARG A 306 -3.24 -5.12 20.99
C ARG A 306 -4.68 -4.64 21.11
N GLU A 307 -4.93 -3.64 21.96
CA GLU A 307 -6.26 -3.03 22.12
C GLU A 307 -6.72 -2.38 20.81
N LEU A 308 -5.85 -1.61 20.15
CA LEU A 308 -6.16 -1.01 18.85
C LEU A 308 -6.44 -2.06 17.77
N LEU A 309 -5.60 -3.10 17.68
CA LEU A 309 -5.78 -4.15 16.68
C LEU A 309 -7.00 -5.01 16.96
N ALA A 310 -7.32 -5.29 18.22
CA ALA A 310 -8.54 -6.01 18.58
C ALA A 310 -9.79 -5.24 18.10
N GLN A 311 -9.81 -3.92 18.29
CA GLN A 311 -10.88 -3.08 17.76
C GLN A 311 -10.91 -3.11 16.22
N HIS A 312 -9.76 -2.95 15.56
CA HIS A 312 -9.72 -2.98 14.10
C HIS A 312 -10.23 -4.30 13.53
N TRP A 313 -9.81 -5.44 14.07
CA TRP A 313 -10.26 -6.75 13.61
C TRP A 313 -11.75 -7.02 13.93
N ASP A 314 -12.28 -6.46 15.02
CA ASP A 314 -13.73 -6.46 15.29
C ASP A 314 -14.53 -5.68 14.23
N GLU A 315 -13.93 -4.65 13.62
CA GLU A 315 -14.60 -3.77 12.65
C GLU A 315 -14.36 -4.17 11.20
N ALA A 316 -13.26 -4.87 10.91
CA ALA A 316 -12.76 -5.03 9.54
C ALA A 316 -12.47 -6.48 9.10
N ASP A 317 -12.43 -7.48 10.00
CA ASP A 317 -11.99 -8.83 9.62
C ASP A 317 -12.83 -9.46 8.50
N VAL A 318 -12.14 -10.22 7.64
CA VAL A 318 -12.72 -11.03 6.56
C VAL A 318 -12.42 -12.48 6.87
N GLU A 319 -13.48 -13.25 7.07
CA GLU A 319 -13.44 -14.65 7.46
C GLU A 319 -13.84 -15.53 6.29
N ILE A 320 -12.98 -16.48 5.96
CA ILE A 320 -13.06 -17.31 4.76
C ILE A 320 -13.05 -18.77 5.20
N GLU A 321 -14.09 -19.51 4.87
CA GLU A 321 -14.15 -20.97 5.05
C GLU A 321 -14.06 -21.68 3.71
N GLY A 322 -13.15 -22.65 3.60
CA GLY A 322 -12.86 -23.40 2.37
C GLY A 322 -11.50 -23.09 1.73
N ASP A 323 -10.79 -22.06 2.21
CA ASP A 323 -9.48 -21.66 1.69
C ASP A 323 -8.61 -20.97 2.76
N ASP A 324 -7.94 -21.76 3.59
CA ASP A 324 -7.13 -21.25 4.71
C ASP A 324 -5.91 -20.43 4.24
N GLU A 325 -5.40 -20.66 3.02
CA GLU A 325 -4.28 -19.90 2.46
C GLU A 325 -4.73 -18.46 2.16
N LEU A 326 -5.89 -18.31 1.53
CA LEU A 326 -6.49 -17.00 1.33
C LEU A 326 -6.86 -16.34 2.66
N GLN A 327 -7.34 -17.10 3.65
CA GLN A 327 -7.62 -16.55 4.97
C GLN A 327 -6.40 -15.87 5.60
N GLN A 328 -5.24 -16.54 5.56
CA GLN A 328 -3.97 -15.97 6.01
C GLN A 328 -3.59 -14.76 5.15
N ALA A 329 -3.62 -14.90 3.82
CA ALA A 329 -3.16 -13.87 2.89
C ALA A 329 -3.96 -12.57 2.99
N VAL A 330 -5.30 -12.66 3.06
CA VAL A 330 -6.18 -11.48 3.19
C VAL A 330 -5.93 -10.75 4.50
N ARG A 331 -5.77 -11.47 5.63
CA ARG A 331 -5.45 -10.82 6.92
C ARG A 331 -4.05 -10.20 6.93
N VAL A 332 -3.05 -10.82 6.32
CA VAL A 332 -1.72 -10.20 6.15
C VAL A 332 -1.83 -8.93 5.31
N GLY A 333 -2.59 -8.96 4.21
CA GLY A 333 -2.81 -7.79 3.36
C GLY A 333 -3.51 -6.65 4.08
N MET A 334 -4.58 -6.94 4.81
CA MET A 334 -5.31 -5.95 5.62
C MET A 334 -4.42 -5.34 6.72
N PHE A 335 -3.61 -6.15 7.39
CA PHE A 335 -2.65 -5.65 8.38
C PHE A 335 -1.68 -4.64 7.75
N HIS A 336 -1.08 -4.95 6.60
CA HIS A 336 -0.17 -4.03 5.91
C HIS A 336 -0.86 -2.79 5.34
N VAL A 337 -2.10 -2.90 4.86
CA VAL A 337 -2.91 -1.75 4.42
C VAL A 337 -3.20 -0.81 5.59
N LEU A 338 -3.55 -1.34 6.77
CA LEU A 338 -3.71 -0.54 7.99
C LEU A 338 -2.40 0.14 8.38
N GLN A 339 -1.30 -0.62 8.42
CA GLN A 339 0.04 -0.08 8.75
C GLN A 339 0.47 1.04 7.81
N ALA A 340 0.03 1.03 6.55
CA ALA A 340 0.40 2.06 5.57
C ALA A 340 -0.27 3.41 5.83
N GLY A 341 -1.50 3.43 6.37
CA GLY A 341 -2.30 4.65 6.53
C GLY A 341 -2.43 5.20 7.97
N LEU A 342 -2.40 4.34 8.99
CA LEU A 342 -2.96 4.66 10.32
C LEU A 342 -2.35 5.89 11.03
N ARG A 343 -1.03 6.09 10.96
CA ARG A 343 -0.31 7.26 11.50
C ARG A 343 0.45 8.02 10.42
N ALA A 344 -0.01 7.93 9.16
CA ALA A 344 0.48 8.78 8.09
C ALA A 344 0.29 10.26 8.45
N GLU A 345 -0.81 10.61 9.14
CA GLU A 345 -1.09 11.92 9.73
C GLU A 345 -0.78 13.07 8.75
N ARG A 346 -1.58 13.16 7.69
CA ARG A 346 -1.47 14.15 6.60
C ARG A 346 -0.20 13.98 5.76
N GLN A 347 0.22 12.74 5.59
CA GLN A 347 1.19 12.34 4.58
C GLN A 347 0.54 11.36 3.60
N ALA A 348 1.19 11.23 2.45
CA ALA A 348 0.79 10.32 1.40
C ALA A 348 0.91 8.85 1.82
N ILE A 349 0.27 7.94 1.08
CA ILE A 349 0.48 6.48 1.24
C ILE A 349 1.33 5.99 0.07
N PRO A 350 2.63 5.66 0.28
CA PRO A 350 3.48 5.20 -0.80
C PRO A 350 2.99 3.88 -1.40
N ALA A 351 3.23 3.65 -2.70
CA ALA A 351 2.82 2.42 -3.39
C ALA A 351 3.42 1.14 -2.77
N LYS A 352 4.62 1.26 -2.18
CA LYS A 352 5.30 0.18 -1.42
C LYS A 352 5.13 0.27 0.10
N GLY A 353 4.25 1.16 0.57
CA GLY A 353 4.20 1.57 1.96
C GLY A 353 5.58 2.03 2.43
N LEU A 354 5.92 1.73 3.69
CA LEU A 354 7.27 1.94 4.22
C LEU A 354 8.01 0.60 4.40
N THR A 355 7.82 -0.32 3.45
CA THR A 355 8.32 -1.71 3.53
C THR A 355 9.55 -1.97 2.65
N GLY A 356 9.95 -0.99 1.85
CA GLY A 356 11.10 -1.09 0.96
C GLY A 356 11.20 0.15 0.06
N PRO A 357 12.28 0.27 -0.72
CA PRO A 357 12.57 1.48 -1.47
C PRO A 357 11.89 1.53 -2.85
N GLY A 358 11.22 0.46 -3.29
CA GLY A 358 10.63 0.36 -4.63
C GLY A 358 9.71 1.53 -4.99
N TYR A 359 9.64 1.85 -6.30
CA TYR A 359 9.00 3.06 -6.81
C TYR A 359 9.50 4.37 -6.19
N ASP A 360 10.77 4.41 -5.73
CA ASP A 360 11.36 5.57 -5.06
C ASP A 360 10.59 6.03 -3.79
N GLY A 361 9.68 5.21 -3.25
CA GLY A 361 8.77 5.58 -2.16
C GLY A 361 7.68 6.58 -2.56
N HIS A 362 7.35 6.65 -3.85
CA HIS A 362 6.32 7.55 -4.37
C HIS A 362 4.90 7.06 -4.07
N THR A 363 4.00 8.03 -3.98
CA THR A 363 2.55 7.84 -4.00
C THR A 363 2.02 8.05 -5.42
N PHE A 364 1.04 7.24 -5.79
CA PHE A 364 0.37 7.19 -7.08
C PHE A 364 -1.16 7.15 -6.87
N TRP A 365 -1.92 7.16 -7.96
CA TRP A 365 -3.37 6.90 -8.00
C TRP A 365 -3.80 5.56 -7.36
N ASP A 366 -2.85 4.62 -7.21
CA ASP A 366 -2.96 3.40 -6.41
C ASP A 366 -3.60 3.65 -5.04
N THR A 367 -3.23 4.77 -4.39
CA THR A 367 -3.75 5.14 -3.08
C THR A 367 -5.25 5.32 -3.12
N GLU A 368 -5.71 6.27 -3.94
CA GLU A 368 -7.12 6.65 -4.00
C GLU A 368 -8.01 5.53 -4.50
N THR A 369 -7.50 4.68 -5.39
CA THR A 369 -8.35 3.73 -6.11
C THR A 369 -8.32 2.30 -5.58
N TYR A 370 -7.24 1.91 -4.91
CA TYR A 370 -7.10 0.55 -4.36
C TYR A 370 -7.05 0.55 -2.84
N VAL A 371 -6.31 1.49 -2.22
CA VAL A 371 -6.08 1.49 -0.77
C VAL A 371 -7.19 2.20 -0.01
N LEU A 372 -7.53 3.44 -0.41
CA LEU A 372 -8.54 4.25 0.28
C LEU A 372 -9.95 3.62 0.26
N PRO A 373 -10.40 2.87 -0.76
CA PRO A 373 -11.70 2.20 -0.70
C PRO A 373 -11.78 1.19 0.44
N VAL A 374 -10.71 0.43 0.70
CA VAL A 374 -10.64 -0.49 1.85
C VAL A 374 -10.65 0.29 3.17
N LEU A 375 -9.78 1.30 3.29
CA LEU A 375 -9.67 2.11 4.50
C LEU A 375 -10.94 2.92 4.78
N THR A 376 -11.73 3.28 3.78
CA THR A 376 -12.98 4.03 3.95
C THR A 376 -13.95 3.26 4.85
N TYR A 377 -14.00 1.94 4.70
CA TYR A 377 -14.91 1.08 5.45
C TYR A 377 -14.27 0.38 6.66
N THR A 378 -12.98 0.58 6.91
CA THR A 378 -12.24 -0.16 7.96
C THR A 378 -11.41 0.74 8.89
N ALA A 379 -11.01 1.93 8.44
CA ALA A 379 -10.26 2.93 9.19
C ALA A 379 -10.41 4.34 8.56
N PRO A 380 -11.62 4.93 8.53
CA PRO A 380 -11.91 6.16 7.77
C PRO A 380 -11.05 7.37 8.14
N GLN A 381 -10.54 7.43 9.38
CA GLN A 381 -9.62 8.50 9.79
C GLN A 381 -8.32 8.53 8.96
N ALA A 382 -7.81 7.36 8.53
CA ALA A 382 -6.64 7.31 7.66
C ALA A 382 -6.93 7.87 6.25
N VAL A 383 -8.16 7.69 5.76
CA VAL A 383 -8.62 8.27 4.49
C VAL A 383 -8.71 9.78 4.59
N ARG A 384 -9.28 10.29 5.69
CA ARG A 384 -9.36 11.73 5.97
C ARG A 384 -7.98 12.39 5.90
N ASP A 385 -6.98 11.77 6.53
CA ASP A 385 -5.61 12.28 6.54
C ASP A 385 -4.95 12.25 5.16
N ALA A 386 -5.15 11.17 4.38
CA ALA A 386 -4.62 11.07 3.01
C ALA A 386 -5.23 12.12 2.07
N LEU A 387 -6.54 12.38 2.18
CA LEU A 387 -7.21 13.41 1.38
C LEU A 387 -6.83 14.83 1.81
N ILE A 388 -6.60 15.07 3.11
CA ILE A 388 -6.04 16.34 3.60
C ILE A 388 -4.62 16.55 3.05
N TRP A 389 -3.83 15.49 2.88
CA TRP A 389 -2.53 15.60 2.21
C TRP A 389 -2.68 16.01 0.74
N ARG A 390 -3.62 15.41 -0.02
CA ARG A 390 -3.95 15.86 -1.39
C ARG A 390 -4.36 17.33 -1.41
N HIS A 391 -5.24 17.76 -0.51
CA HIS A 391 -5.60 19.18 -0.39
C HIS A 391 -4.39 20.07 -0.07
N SER A 392 -3.48 19.63 0.80
CA SER A 392 -2.27 20.40 1.13
C SER A 392 -1.31 20.60 -0.05
N THR A 393 -1.38 19.74 -1.07
CA THR A 393 -0.60 19.83 -2.31
C THR A 393 -1.37 20.49 -3.47
N LEU A 394 -2.63 20.87 -3.25
CA LEU A 394 -3.49 21.52 -4.25
C LEU A 394 -2.87 22.79 -4.89
N PRO A 395 -2.15 23.67 -4.15
CA PRO A 395 -1.45 24.78 -4.79
C PRO A 395 -0.45 24.33 -5.87
N LEU A 396 0.31 23.25 -5.62
CA LEU A 396 1.26 22.69 -6.60
C LEU A 396 0.53 22.09 -7.80
N ALA A 397 -0.63 21.46 -7.58
CA ALA A 397 -1.46 20.91 -8.65
C ALA A 397 -2.09 22.01 -9.53
N ARG A 398 -2.49 23.14 -8.94
CA ARG A 398 -2.94 24.34 -9.70
C ARG A 398 -1.81 24.92 -10.55
N ASP A 399 -0.60 25.00 -9.98
CA ASP A 399 0.59 25.45 -10.70
C ASP A 399 0.90 24.51 -11.88
N ARG A 400 0.77 23.19 -11.66
CA ARG A 400 0.91 22.19 -12.71
C ARG A 400 -0.12 22.36 -13.82
N ALA A 401 -1.39 22.56 -13.50
CA ALA A 401 -2.43 22.82 -14.49
C ALA A 401 -2.10 24.04 -15.35
N ARG A 402 -1.64 25.14 -14.74
CA ARG A 402 -1.22 26.35 -15.47
C ARG A 402 -0.05 26.10 -16.42
N VAL A 403 0.96 25.31 -16.00
CA VAL A 403 2.09 24.91 -16.86
C VAL A 403 1.61 24.11 -18.07
N LEU A 404 0.56 23.30 -17.90
CA LEU A 404 -0.05 22.52 -18.98
C LEU A 404 -1.08 23.31 -19.80
N GLY A 405 -1.29 24.60 -19.52
CA GLY A 405 -2.27 25.44 -20.22
C GLY A 405 -3.73 25.14 -19.85
N LEU A 406 -3.97 24.50 -18.71
CA LEU A 406 -5.28 24.08 -18.21
C LEU A 406 -5.74 24.93 -17.02
N ARG A 407 -7.05 24.85 -16.71
CA ARG A 407 -7.64 25.43 -15.49
C ARG A 407 -7.73 24.37 -14.40
N GLY A 408 -8.07 24.80 -13.19
CA GLY A 408 -8.27 23.89 -12.06
C GLY A 408 -6.95 23.34 -11.50
N ALA A 409 -6.94 22.06 -11.13
CA ALA A 409 -5.79 21.39 -10.54
C ALA A 409 -5.44 20.09 -11.27
N ALA A 410 -4.16 19.93 -11.64
CA ALA A 410 -3.61 18.71 -12.23
C ALA A 410 -2.64 18.07 -11.24
N PHE A 411 -3.11 17.08 -10.48
CA PHE A 411 -2.28 16.34 -9.53
C PHE A 411 -1.23 15.48 -10.23
N PRO A 412 -0.03 15.30 -9.63
CA PRO A 412 1.04 14.54 -10.23
C PRO A 412 0.78 13.03 -10.23
N TRP A 413 1.21 12.33 -11.28
CA TRP A 413 1.11 10.88 -11.40
C TRP A 413 1.88 10.13 -10.32
N ARG A 414 3.10 10.61 -10.03
CA ARG A 414 3.93 10.09 -8.94
C ARG A 414 4.60 11.22 -8.19
N THR A 415 4.60 11.14 -6.86
CA THR A 415 5.18 12.19 -6.01
C THR A 415 5.42 11.72 -4.58
N ILE A 416 6.27 12.42 -3.83
CA ILE A 416 6.33 12.36 -2.35
C ILE A 416 5.75 13.64 -1.75
N ARG A 417 6.07 14.81 -2.33
CA ARG A 417 5.76 16.13 -1.75
C ARG A 417 4.64 16.91 -2.45
N GLY A 418 4.25 16.51 -3.66
CA GLY A 418 3.15 17.12 -4.43
C GLY A 418 3.55 17.62 -5.82
N GLU A 419 4.85 17.74 -6.12
CA GLU A 419 5.34 18.03 -7.48
C GLU A 419 5.34 16.78 -8.35
N GLU A 420 5.16 16.93 -9.66
CA GLU A 420 5.34 15.83 -10.62
C GLU A 420 6.81 15.41 -10.67
N THR A 421 7.08 14.10 -10.64
CA THR A 421 8.44 13.55 -10.64
C THR A 421 8.64 12.42 -11.67
N SER A 422 7.66 12.14 -12.51
CA SER A 422 7.78 11.20 -13.62
C SER A 422 8.58 11.81 -14.78
N GLY A 423 9.74 11.24 -15.09
CA GLY A 423 10.46 11.52 -16.35
C GLY A 423 9.80 10.93 -17.60
N TYR A 424 8.76 10.10 -17.43
CA TYR A 424 8.04 9.46 -18.54
C TYR A 424 6.67 10.13 -18.72
N TRP A 425 6.60 11.08 -19.66
CA TRP A 425 5.40 11.91 -19.84
C TRP A 425 4.15 11.17 -20.35
N PRO A 426 4.21 10.11 -21.20
CA PRO A 426 3.00 9.46 -21.70
C PRO A 426 2.14 8.82 -20.61
N ALA A 427 2.75 8.22 -19.58
CA ALA A 427 2.02 7.76 -18.40
C ALA A 427 2.07 8.74 -17.22
N GLY A 428 3.02 9.69 -17.20
CA GLY A 428 3.13 10.70 -16.15
C GLY A 428 2.17 11.86 -16.36
N THR A 429 2.45 12.69 -17.36
CA THR A 429 1.69 13.93 -17.59
C THR A 429 0.33 13.68 -18.24
N ALA A 430 0.22 12.70 -19.14
CA ALA A 430 -1.03 12.46 -19.88
C ALA A 430 -2.04 11.56 -19.14
N ALA A 431 -1.66 10.92 -18.03
CA ALA A 431 -2.55 10.10 -17.21
C ALA A 431 -3.40 10.95 -16.25
N PHE A 432 -4.27 11.78 -16.81
CA PHE A 432 -5.10 12.72 -16.05
C PHE A 432 -6.11 12.05 -15.13
N HIS A 433 -6.40 10.75 -15.32
CA HIS A 433 -7.41 10.02 -14.55
C HIS A 433 -7.17 10.06 -13.04
N ILE A 434 -5.93 10.24 -12.57
CA ILE A 434 -5.63 10.45 -11.14
C ILE A 434 -6.46 11.56 -10.49
N ASN A 435 -6.82 12.60 -11.25
CA ASN A 435 -7.66 13.69 -10.75
C ASN A 435 -9.09 13.23 -10.48
N ALA A 436 -9.61 12.30 -11.29
CA ALA A 436 -10.91 11.70 -11.07
C ALA A 436 -10.86 10.60 -9.99
N ASP A 437 -9.73 9.91 -9.85
CA ASP A 437 -9.49 8.95 -8.75
C ASP A 437 -9.53 9.66 -7.38
N ILE A 438 -8.85 10.82 -7.27
CA ILE A 438 -8.91 11.68 -6.07
C ILE A 438 -10.33 12.17 -5.81
N ALA A 439 -11.04 12.62 -6.85
CA ALA A 439 -12.43 13.03 -6.71
C ALA A 439 -13.33 11.89 -6.22
N ASP A 440 -13.18 10.67 -6.78
CA ASP A 440 -13.94 9.49 -6.35
C ASP A 440 -13.68 9.15 -4.88
N ALA A 441 -12.42 9.21 -4.44
CA ALA A 441 -12.07 8.99 -3.05
C ALA A 441 -12.71 10.03 -2.11
N VAL A 442 -12.78 11.31 -2.52
CA VAL A 442 -13.50 12.37 -1.77
C VAL A 442 -15.00 12.05 -1.71
N ILE A 443 -15.63 11.73 -2.84
CA ILE A 443 -17.06 11.41 -2.93
C ILE A 443 -17.41 10.22 -2.03
N ARG A 444 -16.60 9.15 -2.11
CA ARG A 444 -16.79 7.92 -1.32
C ARG A 444 -16.58 8.16 0.17
N TYR A 445 -15.49 8.83 0.54
CA TYR A 445 -15.21 9.17 1.95
C TYR A 445 -16.36 9.98 2.55
N HIS A 446 -16.78 11.05 1.88
CA HIS A 446 -17.87 11.89 2.36
C HIS A 446 -19.18 11.10 2.46
N SER A 447 -19.53 10.30 1.45
CA SER A 447 -20.77 9.49 1.45
C SER A 447 -20.80 8.44 2.56
N ALA A 448 -19.64 7.85 2.87
CA ALA A 448 -19.47 6.81 3.88
C ALA A 448 -19.32 7.33 5.31
N THR A 449 -18.93 8.60 5.50
CA THR A 449 -18.68 9.16 6.84
C THR A 449 -19.62 10.30 7.23
N LEU A 450 -20.17 11.02 6.25
CA LEU A 450 -20.90 12.27 6.44
C LEU A 450 -20.09 13.32 7.22
N ASP A 451 -18.77 13.34 7.01
CA ASP A 451 -17.87 14.32 7.64
C ASP A 451 -18.01 15.70 6.99
N GLU A 452 -18.99 16.47 7.46
CA GLU A 452 -19.27 17.84 7.00
C GLU A 452 -18.08 18.78 7.20
N SER A 453 -17.30 18.60 8.28
CA SER A 453 -16.13 19.43 8.54
C SER A 453 -15.08 19.26 7.44
N PHE A 454 -14.87 18.00 7.01
CA PHE A 454 -13.96 17.70 5.93
C PHE A 454 -14.46 18.28 4.60
N ASP A 455 -15.76 18.17 4.31
CA ASP A 455 -16.32 18.67 3.05
C ASP A 455 -16.20 20.19 2.92
N VAL A 456 -16.49 20.94 4.00
CA VAL A 456 -16.35 22.41 4.07
C VAL A 456 -14.90 22.85 3.92
N ASP A 457 -13.99 22.20 4.65
CA ASP A 457 -12.60 22.64 4.76
C ASP A 457 -11.72 22.16 3.59
N TYR A 458 -12.04 21.01 2.97
CA TYR A 458 -11.17 20.31 2.03
C TYR A 458 -11.90 19.70 0.82
N GLY A 459 -12.96 18.92 1.08
CA GLY A 459 -13.59 18.05 0.09
C GLY A 459 -14.19 18.81 -1.10
N ALA A 460 -15.01 19.84 -0.84
CA ALA A 460 -15.64 20.61 -1.89
C ALA A 460 -14.61 21.32 -2.79
N GLU A 461 -13.53 21.88 -2.23
CA GLU A 461 -12.48 22.53 -3.03
C GLU A 461 -11.77 21.54 -3.97
N LEU A 462 -11.49 20.32 -3.51
CA LEU A 462 -10.89 19.27 -4.35
C LEU A 462 -11.80 18.90 -5.53
N LEU A 463 -13.11 18.74 -5.31
CA LEU A 463 -14.07 18.41 -6.36
C LEU A 463 -14.19 19.53 -7.40
N LEU A 464 -14.30 20.78 -6.94
CA LEU A 464 -14.48 21.94 -7.82
C LEU A 464 -13.23 22.20 -8.68
N GLU A 465 -12.04 22.11 -8.10
CA GLU A 465 -10.79 22.33 -8.85
C GLU A 465 -10.49 21.23 -9.86
N THR A 466 -10.82 19.97 -9.54
CA THR A 466 -10.67 18.87 -10.50
C THR A 466 -11.78 18.89 -11.57
N ALA A 467 -12.98 19.39 -11.29
CA ALA A 467 -14.01 19.63 -12.31
C ALA A 467 -13.60 20.73 -13.30
N ARG A 468 -12.99 21.82 -12.82
CA ARG A 468 -12.39 22.88 -13.67
C ARG A 468 -11.32 22.33 -14.60
N LEU A 469 -10.52 21.38 -14.14
CA LEU A 469 -9.55 20.67 -14.98
C LEU A 469 -10.26 19.96 -16.13
N TRP A 470 -11.22 19.08 -15.82
CA TRP A 470 -11.93 18.29 -16.83
C TRP A 470 -12.63 19.17 -17.87
N ALA A 471 -13.32 20.22 -17.43
CA ALA A 471 -13.98 21.18 -18.31
C ALA A 471 -13.01 21.96 -19.20
N SER A 472 -11.76 22.16 -18.76
CA SER A 472 -10.72 22.83 -19.57
C SER A 472 -9.94 21.89 -20.49
N LEU A 473 -9.83 20.61 -20.13
CA LEU A 473 -9.12 19.59 -20.89
C LEU A 473 -9.99 19.05 -22.04
N GLY A 474 -11.27 18.81 -21.77
CA GLY A 474 -12.22 18.36 -22.78
C GLY A 474 -12.81 19.49 -23.60
N HIS A 475 -13.53 19.13 -24.66
CA HIS A 475 -14.22 20.09 -25.52
C HIS A 475 -15.51 19.49 -26.12
N PHE A 476 -16.40 20.37 -26.58
CA PHE A 476 -17.61 19.94 -27.28
C PHE A 476 -17.34 19.74 -28.76
N ASP A 477 -17.68 18.55 -29.24
CA ASP A 477 -17.74 18.18 -30.64
C ASP A 477 -19.20 18.05 -31.10
N ALA A 478 -19.47 18.43 -32.36
CA ALA A 478 -20.82 18.48 -32.91
C ALA A 478 -21.44 17.08 -33.11
N GLU A 479 -20.62 16.04 -33.27
CA GLU A 479 -21.05 14.67 -33.57
C GLU A 479 -21.00 13.78 -32.31
N HIS A 480 -19.99 13.94 -31.46
CA HIS A 480 -19.69 13.02 -30.36
C HIS A 480 -19.99 13.58 -28.95
N GLY A 481 -20.51 14.81 -28.85
CA GLY A 481 -20.85 15.41 -27.55
C GLY A 481 -19.64 16.05 -26.86
N PHE A 482 -19.29 15.65 -25.65
CA PHE A 482 -18.12 16.16 -24.92
C PHE A 482 -17.01 15.11 -24.94
N ARG A 483 -15.86 15.48 -25.50
CA ARG A 483 -14.71 14.60 -25.70
C ARG A 483 -13.56 14.98 -24.78
N ILE A 484 -12.75 13.99 -24.39
CA ILE A 484 -11.47 14.19 -23.70
C ILE A 484 -10.41 13.48 -24.53
N ASP A 485 -9.52 14.26 -25.13
CA ASP A 485 -8.55 13.79 -26.12
C ASP A 485 -7.11 13.82 -25.56
N GLY A 486 -6.22 13.00 -26.12
CA GLY A 486 -4.80 12.98 -25.79
C GLY A 486 -4.44 12.54 -24.37
N VAL A 487 -5.23 11.64 -23.78
CA VAL A 487 -5.04 11.13 -22.41
C VAL A 487 -4.53 9.69 -22.39
N THR A 488 -3.98 9.27 -21.27
CA THR A 488 -3.60 7.87 -21.02
C THR A 488 -4.49 7.33 -19.90
N GLY A 489 -5.15 6.19 -20.14
CA GLY A 489 -5.91 5.50 -19.10
C GLY A 489 -5.02 4.65 -18.18
N PRO A 490 -5.62 3.88 -17.26
CA PRO A 490 -4.90 2.87 -16.47
C PRO A 490 -4.03 1.91 -17.29
N ASP A 491 -4.43 1.60 -18.52
CA ASP A 491 -3.62 0.81 -19.44
C ASP A 491 -2.47 1.64 -20.04
N GLU A 492 -1.31 1.60 -19.39
CA GLU A 492 -0.10 2.28 -19.89
C GLU A 492 0.47 1.67 -21.20
N TYR A 493 -0.12 0.59 -21.76
CA TYR A 493 0.19 0.09 -23.10
C TYR A 493 -0.64 0.77 -24.20
N THR A 494 -1.57 1.63 -23.82
CA THR A 494 -2.39 2.44 -24.72
C THR A 494 -2.37 3.89 -24.23
N ALA A 495 -1.42 4.69 -24.73
CA ALA A 495 -1.17 6.04 -24.22
C ALA A 495 -1.47 7.15 -25.25
N VAL A 496 -1.84 8.32 -24.74
CA VAL A 496 -2.13 9.53 -25.53
C VAL A 496 -3.21 9.26 -26.59
N VAL A 497 -4.32 8.69 -26.12
CA VAL A 497 -5.49 8.30 -26.88
C VAL A 497 -6.68 9.19 -26.58
N ASP A 498 -7.69 9.12 -27.43
CA ASP A 498 -8.91 9.90 -27.30
C ASP A 498 -10.03 9.07 -26.66
N ASN A 499 -10.83 9.73 -25.81
CA ASN A 499 -12.00 9.16 -25.13
C ASN A 499 -11.74 7.81 -24.45
N ASN A 500 -10.67 7.71 -23.68
CA ASN A 500 -10.49 6.56 -22.80
C ASN A 500 -11.72 6.40 -21.88
N VAL A 501 -12.43 5.26 -21.96
CA VAL A 501 -13.74 5.07 -21.30
C VAL A 501 -13.63 5.19 -19.79
N TYR A 502 -12.57 4.65 -19.17
CA TYR A 502 -12.34 4.82 -17.74
C TYR A 502 -12.23 6.29 -17.36
N THR A 503 -11.35 7.03 -18.04
CA THR A 503 -11.12 8.45 -17.79
C THR A 503 -12.40 9.27 -17.98
N ASN A 504 -13.12 9.07 -19.09
CA ASN A 504 -14.34 9.80 -19.41
C ASN A 504 -15.43 9.57 -18.36
N LEU A 505 -15.68 8.31 -17.97
CA LEU A 505 -16.70 8.00 -16.97
C LEU A 505 -16.30 8.51 -15.57
N MET A 506 -15.03 8.43 -15.19
CA MET A 506 -14.58 8.95 -13.89
C MET A 506 -14.65 10.49 -13.85
N ALA A 507 -14.25 11.16 -14.94
CA ALA A 507 -14.39 12.62 -15.11
C ALA A 507 -15.87 13.05 -15.08
N GLN A 508 -16.75 12.31 -15.77
CA GLN A 508 -18.20 12.54 -15.75
C GLN A 508 -18.76 12.52 -14.33
N ARG A 509 -18.35 11.56 -13.50
CA ARG A 509 -18.79 11.48 -12.10
C ARG A 509 -18.31 12.70 -11.31
N ASN A 510 -17.05 13.08 -11.46
CA ASN A 510 -16.51 14.27 -10.82
C ASN A 510 -17.28 15.54 -11.18
N LEU A 511 -17.54 15.78 -12.47
CA LEU A 511 -18.29 16.95 -12.95
C LEU A 511 -19.70 17.04 -12.32
N ARG A 512 -20.42 15.90 -12.21
CA ARG A 512 -21.74 15.86 -11.56
C ARG A 512 -21.65 16.14 -10.06
N GLU A 513 -20.68 15.56 -9.40
CA GLU A 513 -20.49 15.70 -7.94
C GLU A 513 -19.95 17.08 -7.55
N ALA A 514 -19.14 17.71 -8.39
CA ALA A 514 -18.74 19.10 -8.21
C ALA A 514 -19.94 20.06 -8.30
N ALA A 515 -20.83 19.87 -9.29
CA ALA A 515 -22.07 20.62 -9.36
C ALA A 515 -23.00 20.39 -8.15
N ALA A 516 -23.01 19.16 -7.61
CA ALA A 516 -23.72 18.86 -6.35
C ALA A 516 -23.05 19.52 -5.14
N ALA A 517 -21.71 19.56 -5.09
CA ALA A 517 -20.94 20.21 -4.04
C ALA A 517 -21.18 21.72 -4.00
N VAL A 518 -21.37 22.40 -5.14
CA VAL A 518 -21.77 23.82 -5.16
C VAL A 518 -23.07 24.05 -4.40
N ARG A 519 -24.07 23.20 -4.61
CA ARG A 519 -25.36 23.30 -3.92
C ARG A 519 -25.26 22.96 -2.44
N ARG A 520 -24.43 21.99 -2.09
CA ARG A 520 -24.19 21.53 -0.71
C ARG A 520 -23.39 22.56 0.09
N GLN A 521 -22.40 23.20 -0.54
CA GLN A 521 -21.44 24.12 0.08
C GLN A 521 -21.38 25.48 -0.67
N PRO A 522 -22.46 26.27 -0.65
CA PRO A 522 -22.54 27.54 -1.39
C PRO A 522 -21.48 28.57 -0.95
N ASP A 523 -21.11 28.59 0.34
CA ASP A 523 -20.09 29.51 0.86
C ASP A 523 -18.67 29.16 0.34
N VAL A 524 -18.38 27.87 0.18
CA VAL A 524 -17.11 27.41 -0.42
C VAL A 524 -17.08 27.76 -1.90
N ALA A 525 -18.18 27.51 -2.62
CA ALA A 525 -18.30 27.86 -4.04
C ALA A 525 -18.15 29.37 -4.26
N ALA A 526 -18.79 30.20 -3.43
CA ALA A 526 -18.68 31.66 -3.48
C ALA A 526 -17.24 32.13 -3.21
N ARG A 527 -16.55 31.54 -2.23
CA ARG A 527 -15.13 31.83 -1.93
C ARG A 527 -14.20 31.48 -3.09
N LEU A 528 -14.51 30.41 -3.82
CA LEU A 528 -13.75 29.96 -5.00
C LEU A 528 -14.21 30.64 -6.31
N GLY A 529 -15.18 31.54 -6.24
CA GLY A 529 -15.70 32.29 -7.38
C GLY A 529 -16.35 31.41 -8.44
N VAL A 530 -16.98 30.29 -8.04
CA VAL A 530 -17.69 29.41 -8.99
C VAL A 530 -18.94 30.13 -9.51
N THR A 531 -19.12 30.17 -10.83
CA THR A 531 -20.27 30.80 -11.48
C THR A 531 -21.35 29.78 -11.88
N ASP A 532 -22.58 30.24 -12.08
CA ASP A 532 -23.66 29.39 -12.60
C ASP A 532 -23.29 28.84 -14.00
N ASP A 533 -22.64 29.64 -14.84
CA ASP A 533 -22.15 29.20 -16.17
C ASP A 533 -21.14 28.03 -16.06
N GLU A 534 -20.22 28.05 -15.08
CA GLU A 534 -19.31 26.93 -14.83
C GLU A 534 -20.10 25.65 -14.47
N VAL A 535 -21.12 25.77 -13.62
CA VAL A 535 -21.95 24.64 -13.20
C VAL A 535 -22.76 24.09 -14.37
N GLU A 536 -23.34 24.95 -15.20
CA GLU A 536 -24.06 24.56 -16.42
C GLU A 536 -23.14 23.85 -17.41
N GLU A 537 -21.92 24.36 -17.62
CA GLU A 537 -20.89 23.72 -18.45
C GLU A 537 -20.54 22.31 -17.93
N TRP A 538 -20.31 22.16 -16.62
CA TRP A 538 -19.97 20.86 -16.03
C TRP A 538 -21.10 19.84 -16.19
N LEU A 539 -22.35 20.23 -15.93
CA LEU A 539 -23.51 19.36 -16.09
C LEU A 539 -23.73 18.99 -17.56
N ARG A 540 -23.55 19.95 -18.48
CA ARG A 540 -23.65 19.70 -19.91
C ARG A 540 -22.56 18.74 -20.39
N ALA A 541 -21.30 18.97 -20.02
CA ALA A 541 -20.18 18.08 -20.34
C ALA A 541 -20.43 16.66 -19.81
N ALA A 542 -20.87 16.53 -18.57
CA ALA A 542 -21.19 15.22 -17.99
C ALA A 542 -22.39 14.52 -18.65
N SER A 543 -23.36 15.27 -19.19
CA SER A 543 -24.53 14.72 -19.89
C SER A 543 -24.21 14.23 -21.30
N LEU A 544 -23.22 14.84 -21.96
CA LEU A 544 -22.82 14.56 -23.34
C LEU A 544 -21.49 13.83 -23.44
N MET A 545 -20.92 13.35 -22.33
CA MET A 545 -19.63 12.67 -22.30
C MET A 545 -19.59 11.50 -23.28
N ALA A 546 -18.58 11.49 -24.15
CA ALA A 546 -18.37 10.42 -25.12
C ALA A 546 -17.97 9.12 -24.42
N VAL A 547 -18.58 8.01 -24.83
CA VAL A 547 -18.25 6.65 -24.39
C VAL A 547 -18.25 5.77 -25.64
N PRO A 548 -17.08 5.48 -26.26
CA PRO A 548 -17.03 4.78 -27.54
C PRO A 548 -17.51 3.33 -27.45
N TYR A 549 -18.34 2.95 -28.43
CA TYR A 549 -18.93 1.61 -28.54
C TYR A 549 -18.80 1.07 -29.95
N ASP A 550 -18.25 -0.14 -30.07
CA ASP A 550 -18.13 -0.86 -31.34
C ASP A 550 -19.39 -1.68 -31.59
N THR A 551 -20.32 -1.13 -32.36
CA THR A 551 -21.58 -1.82 -32.69
C THR A 551 -21.41 -3.11 -33.49
N GLN A 552 -20.29 -3.29 -34.21
CA GLN A 552 -20.06 -4.51 -34.98
C GLN A 552 -19.61 -5.66 -34.08
N ARG A 553 -18.81 -5.34 -33.04
CA ARG A 553 -18.31 -6.31 -32.07
C ARG A 553 -19.20 -6.45 -30.82
N GLY A 554 -20.07 -5.48 -30.56
CA GLY A 554 -20.95 -5.45 -29.39
C GLY A 554 -20.22 -5.15 -28.08
N VAL A 555 -19.12 -4.38 -28.13
CA VAL A 555 -18.26 -4.08 -26.97
C VAL A 555 -17.88 -2.60 -26.93
N HIS A 556 -17.64 -2.06 -25.74
CA HIS A 556 -17.05 -0.74 -25.59
C HIS A 556 -15.59 -0.76 -26.06
N MET A 557 -15.19 0.28 -26.78
CA MET A 557 -13.78 0.48 -27.11
C MET A 557 -13.09 1.09 -25.88
N GLN A 558 -11.93 0.59 -25.46
CA GLN A 558 -11.20 1.13 -24.30
C GLN A 558 -10.89 2.62 -24.50
N SER A 559 -10.59 2.99 -25.75
CA SER A 559 -10.46 4.34 -26.27
C SER A 559 -10.89 4.34 -27.74
N ASP A 560 -11.10 5.52 -28.33
CA ASP A 560 -11.46 5.64 -29.75
C ASP A 560 -10.49 4.84 -30.64
N GLY A 561 -11.03 3.96 -31.49
CA GLY A 561 -10.26 3.18 -32.45
C GLY A 561 -9.54 1.94 -31.92
N PHE A 562 -9.57 1.66 -30.61
CA PHE A 562 -8.83 0.52 -30.02
C PHE A 562 -9.14 -0.82 -30.71
N THR A 563 -10.43 -1.11 -30.95
CA THR A 563 -10.89 -2.38 -31.55
C THR A 563 -10.54 -2.53 -33.04
N HIS A 564 -10.00 -1.47 -33.66
CA HIS A 564 -9.55 -1.43 -35.05
C HIS A 564 -8.03 -1.64 -35.19
N HIS A 565 -7.27 -1.62 -34.08
CA HIS A 565 -5.86 -1.97 -34.11
C HIS A 565 -5.62 -3.44 -34.45
N GLU A 566 -4.40 -3.76 -34.86
CA GLU A 566 -3.97 -5.14 -35.08
C GLU A 566 -3.95 -5.90 -33.75
N GLU A 567 -4.35 -7.19 -33.76
CA GLU A 567 -4.26 -8.01 -32.56
C GLU A 567 -2.79 -8.34 -32.24
N TRP A 568 -2.41 -8.26 -30.96
CA TRP A 568 -1.09 -8.70 -30.54
C TRP A 568 -0.93 -10.21 -30.68
N ASP A 569 0.22 -10.67 -31.19
CA ASP A 569 0.49 -12.10 -31.39
C ASP A 569 0.90 -12.77 -30.07
N PHE A 570 -0.08 -13.01 -29.19
CA PHE A 570 0.13 -13.69 -27.92
C PHE A 570 0.65 -15.12 -28.10
N LEU A 571 0.26 -15.80 -29.19
CA LEU A 571 0.63 -17.20 -29.44
C LEU A 571 2.13 -17.37 -29.63
N HIS A 572 2.79 -16.41 -30.29
CA HIS A 572 4.23 -16.46 -30.57
C HIS A 572 5.05 -15.53 -29.67
N THR A 573 4.45 -14.89 -28.66
CA THR A 573 5.19 -14.09 -27.67
C THR A 573 5.76 -15.00 -26.56
N PRO A 574 7.10 -15.13 -26.42
CA PRO A 574 7.71 -15.98 -25.40
C PRO A 574 7.41 -15.51 -23.97
N GLY A 575 7.31 -16.45 -23.02
CA GLY A 575 6.94 -16.16 -21.62
C GLY A 575 7.91 -15.22 -20.89
N GLU A 576 9.21 -15.35 -21.19
CA GLU A 576 10.31 -14.54 -20.66
C GLU A 576 10.37 -13.12 -21.23
N LYS A 577 9.55 -12.81 -22.24
CA LYS A 577 9.47 -11.48 -22.85
C LYS A 577 8.42 -10.59 -22.20
N TYR A 578 7.98 -10.96 -21.00
CA TYR A 578 7.07 -10.17 -20.18
C TYR A 578 7.74 -9.74 -18.88
N PRO A 579 7.46 -8.53 -18.37
CA PRO A 579 6.47 -7.58 -18.90
C PRO A 579 6.91 -6.94 -20.23
N LEU A 580 5.96 -6.75 -21.16
CA LEU A 580 6.29 -6.40 -22.56
C LEU A 580 7.14 -5.13 -22.67
N LEU A 581 6.91 -4.14 -21.80
CA LEU A 581 7.64 -2.87 -21.78
C LEU A 581 9.17 -3.01 -21.60
N LEU A 582 9.64 -4.13 -21.06
CA LEU A 582 11.08 -4.38 -20.89
C LEU A 582 11.72 -5.03 -22.12
N HIS A 583 10.91 -5.47 -23.09
CA HIS A 583 11.36 -6.33 -24.18
C HIS A 583 10.91 -5.88 -25.58
N TYR A 584 9.85 -5.07 -25.66
CA TYR A 584 9.29 -4.55 -26.89
C TYR A 584 9.23 -3.01 -26.87
N PRO A 585 9.41 -2.34 -28.02
CA PRO A 585 9.29 -0.89 -28.09
C PRO A 585 7.84 -0.44 -27.84
N TYR A 586 7.66 0.65 -27.10
CA TYR A 586 6.33 1.27 -26.92
C TYR A 586 5.63 1.57 -28.26
N PHE A 587 6.38 1.94 -29.30
CA PHE A 587 5.85 2.14 -30.65
C PHE A 587 5.08 0.93 -31.20
N GLU A 588 5.56 -0.28 -30.91
CA GLU A 588 4.91 -1.52 -31.35
C GLU A 588 3.70 -1.83 -30.47
N ILE A 589 3.85 -1.71 -29.16
CA ILE A 589 2.80 -1.98 -28.17
C ILE A 589 1.58 -1.07 -28.41
N TYR A 590 1.80 0.25 -28.54
CA TYR A 590 0.74 1.28 -28.56
C TYR A 590 -0.24 1.21 -29.74
N ARG A 591 0.09 0.44 -30.77
CA ARG A 591 -0.70 0.34 -32.01
C ARG A 591 -1.36 -1.03 -32.19
N THR A 592 -1.37 -1.83 -31.13
CA THR A 592 -1.92 -3.19 -31.11
C THR A 592 -2.93 -3.36 -29.98
N GLN A 593 -3.77 -4.38 -30.08
CA GLN A 593 -4.74 -4.73 -29.04
C GLN A 593 -4.07 -5.57 -27.94
N VAL A 594 -3.33 -4.90 -27.06
CA VAL A 594 -2.75 -5.50 -25.84
C VAL A 594 -2.94 -4.55 -24.67
N VAL A 595 -3.36 -5.12 -23.54
CA VAL A 595 -3.69 -4.35 -22.33
C VAL A 595 -2.76 -4.76 -21.21
N LYS A 596 -2.03 -3.81 -20.64
CA LYS A 596 -1.10 -4.04 -19.52
C LYS A 596 -1.83 -4.51 -18.27
N GLN A 597 -2.92 -3.81 -17.94
CA GLN A 597 -3.71 -3.95 -16.73
C GLN A 597 -5.14 -3.45 -16.93
N ALA A 598 -6.06 -3.84 -16.06
CA ALA A 598 -7.47 -3.45 -16.13
C ALA A 598 -7.67 -1.92 -16.34
N ASP A 599 -8.32 -1.57 -17.45
CA ASP A 599 -8.71 -0.20 -17.83
C ASP A 599 -10.23 -0.14 -18.06
N LEU A 600 -10.75 -0.66 -19.20
CA LEU A 600 -12.20 -0.78 -19.35
C LEU A 600 -12.80 -1.69 -18.27
N VAL A 601 -12.15 -2.83 -17.97
CA VAL A 601 -12.58 -3.75 -16.90
C VAL A 601 -12.66 -3.01 -15.55
N MET A 602 -11.77 -2.04 -15.32
CA MET A 602 -11.81 -1.23 -14.12
C MET A 602 -13.01 -0.26 -14.12
N ALA A 603 -13.37 0.30 -15.28
CA ALA A 603 -14.59 1.09 -15.44
C ALA A 603 -15.86 0.26 -15.19
N LEU A 604 -15.93 -1.00 -15.65
CA LEU A 604 -17.07 -1.90 -15.42
C LEU A 604 -17.34 -2.12 -13.92
N HIS A 605 -16.29 -2.08 -13.10
CA HIS A 605 -16.40 -2.12 -11.64
C HIS A 605 -16.77 -0.76 -11.04
N LEU A 606 -15.92 0.27 -11.21
CA LEU A 606 -16.05 1.53 -10.47
C LEU A 606 -17.20 2.42 -10.97
N ARG A 607 -17.57 2.27 -12.24
CA ARG A 607 -18.73 2.90 -12.88
C ARG A 607 -19.70 1.85 -13.38
N GLY A 608 -19.91 0.81 -12.57
CA GLY A 608 -20.82 -0.27 -12.89
C GLY A 608 -22.28 0.15 -13.12
N ASP A 609 -22.65 1.38 -12.75
CA ASP A 609 -23.93 2.04 -13.04
C ASP A 609 -24.06 2.50 -14.50
N ALA A 610 -22.97 2.57 -15.26
CA ALA A 610 -22.94 3.00 -16.66
C ALA A 610 -23.13 1.86 -17.66
N PHE A 611 -23.22 0.61 -17.20
CA PHE A 611 -23.24 -0.58 -18.05
C PHE A 611 -24.35 -1.55 -17.64
N THR A 612 -24.99 -2.15 -18.62
CA THR A 612 -25.85 -3.33 -18.41
C THR A 612 -25.01 -4.56 -18.09
N LEU A 613 -25.64 -5.58 -17.48
CA LEU A 613 -24.95 -6.84 -17.21
C LEU A 613 -24.48 -7.54 -18.50
N GLU A 614 -25.24 -7.43 -19.59
CA GLU A 614 -24.88 -8.02 -20.89
C GLU A 614 -23.62 -7.36 -21.47
N GLU A 615 -23.55 -6.03 -21.46
CA GLU A 615 -22.36 -5.28 -21.85
C GLU A 615 -21.15 -5.67 -20.98
N LYS A 616 -21.31 -5.75 -19.66
CA LYS A 616 -20.23 -6.19 -18.77
C LYS A 616 -19.70 -7.57 -19.11
N ILE A 617 -20.58 -8.53 -19.44
CA ILE A 617 -20.18 -9.88 -19.84
C ILE A 617 -19.40 -9.85 -21.16
N ALA A 618 -19.91 -9.12 -22.16
CA ALA A 618 -19.27 -9.02 -23.48
C ALA A 618 -17.91 -8.31 -23.41
N ASP A 619 -17.87 -7.16 -22.73
CA ASP A 619 -16.65 -6.38 -22.51
C ASP A 619 -15.62 -7.19 -21.75
N PHE A 620 -16.01 -7.81 -20.62
CA PHE A 620 -15.08 -8.63 -19.83
C PHE A 620 -14.50 -9.77 -20.67
N ALA A 621 -15.31 -10.49 -21.45
CA ALA A 621 -14.81 -11.55 -22.32
C ALA A 621 -13.82 -11.05 -23.38
N TYR A 622 -14.08 -9.87 -23.96
CA TYR A 622 -13.21 -9.29 -24.99
C TYR A 622 -11.85 -8.82 -24.42
N TYR A 623 -11.86 -8.12 -23.29
CA TYR A 623 -10.63 -7.56 -22.71
C TYR A 623 -9.83 -8.59 -21.91
N GLU A 624 -10.49 -9.62 -21.35
CA GLU A 624 -9.80 -10.71 -20.67
C GLU A 624 -8.82 -11.42 -21.63
N ALA A 625 -9.23 -11.63 -22.88
CA ALA A 625 -8.39 -12.25 -23.92
C ALA A 625 -7.20 -11.38 -24.38
N ARG A 626 -7.09 -10.14 -23.92
CA ARG A 626 -6.07 -9.16 -24.34
C ARG A 626 -5.22 -8.61 -23.18
N THR A 627 -5.52 -8.99 -21.94
CA THR A 627 -4.87 -8.43 -20.74
C THR A 627 -3.69 -9.27 -20.28
N THR A 628 -2.48 -8.69 -20.25
CA THR A 628 -1.24 -9.40 -19.88
C THR A 628 -1.06 -9.55 -18.36
N ARG A 629 -1.67 -8.66 -17.57
CA ARG A 629 -1.49 -8.53 -16.11
C ARG A 629 -0.02 -8.31 -15.72
N ASP A 630 0.66 -7.48 -16.49
CA ASP A 630 2.05 -7.06 -16.22
C ASP A 630 2.17 -6.08 -15.04
N SER A 631 1.03 -5.65 -14.49
CA SER A 631 0.91 -4.90 -13.24
C SER A 631 0.22 -5.71 -12.16
N SER A 632 0.68 -5.60 -10.91
CA SER A 632 0.04 -6.24 -9.75
C SER A 632 -1.38 -5.71 -9.47
N LEU A 633 -1.76 -4.58 -10.07
CA LEU A 633 -3.07 -3.98 -9.91
C LEU A 633 -4.19 -4.72 -10.65
N SER A 634 -3.85 -5.43 -11.73
CA SER A 634 -4.85 -5.92 -12.70
C SER A 634 -5.79 -6.98 -12.13
N ALA A 635 -5.23 -7.98 -11.43
CA ALA A 635 -5.99 -9.13 -10.94
C ALA A 635 -7.14 -8.72 -10.00
N THR A 636 -6.99 -7.63 -9.24
CA THR A 636 -8.04 -7.13 -8.33
C THR A 636 -9.33 -6.80 -9.10
N GLN A 637 -9.22 -5.97 -10.14
CA GLN A 637 -10.39 -5.50 -10.89
C GLN A 637 -11.00 -6.63 -11.71
N GLN A 638 -10.15 -7.47 -12.33
CA GLN A 638 -10.60 -8.66 -13.04
C GLN A 638 -11.31 -9.65 -12.11
N GLY A 639 -10.83 -9.84 -10.88
CA GLY A 639 -11.48 -10.70 -9.89
C GLY A 639 -12.87 -10.22 -9.51
N VAL A 640 -13.05 -8.90 -9.32
CA VAL A 640 -14.36 -8.32 -9.01
C VAL A 640 -15.34 -8.50 -10.18
N VAL A 641 -14.92 -8.14 -11.40
CA VAL A 641 -15.78 -8.22 -12.58
C VAL A 641 -16.05 -9.67 -12.99
N ALA A 642 -15.09 -10.58 -12.83
CA ALA A 642 -15.29 -12.01 -13.02
C ALA A 642 -16.40 -12.54 -12.09
N ALA A 643 -16.40 -12.13 -10.81
CA ALA A 643 -17.44 -12.53 -9.86
C ALA A 643 -18.83 -11.98 -10.27
N GLU A 644 -18.87 -10.71 -10.67
CA GLU A 644 -20.11 -10.03 -11.10
C GLU A 644 -20.69 -10.64 -12.39
N THR A 645 -19.84 -11.02 -13.34
CA THR A 645 -20.24 -11.59 -14.65
C THR A 645 -20.55 -13.09 -14.59
N GLY A 646 -20.25 -13.77 -13.48
CA GLY A 646 -20.56 -15.19 -13.28
C GLY A 646 -19.38 -16.15 -13.49
N HIS A 647 -18.18 -15.65 -13.77
CA HIS A 647 -16.94 -16.42 -13.89
C HIS A 647 -16.31 -16.71 -12.51
N LEU A 648 -17.07 -17.34 -11.60
CA LEU A 648 -16.74 -17.43 -10.17
C LEU A 648 -15.41 -18.16 -9.88
N GLU A 649 -15.09 -19.23 -10.62
CA GLU A 649 -13.82 -19.95 -10.44
C GLU A 649 -12.62 -19.11 -10.92
N LEU A 650 -12.79 -18.34 -12.01
CA LEU A 650 -11.78 -17.40 -12.47
C LEU A 650 -11.60 -16.24 -11.46
N ALA A 651 -12.70 -15.75 -10.89
CA ALA A 651 -12.65 -14.75 -9.83
C ALA A 651 -11.86 -15.25 -8.61
N HIS A 652 -12.00 -16.53 -8.23
CA HIS A 652 -11.24 -17.13 -7.13
C HIS A 652 -9.75 -17.24 -7.45
N GLN A 653 -9.42 -17.55 -8.71
CA GLN A 653 -8.03 -17.53 -9.20
C GLN A 653 -7.45 -16.11 -9.24
N TYR A 654 -8.23 -15.09 -9.58
CA TYR A 654 -7.74 -13.71 -9.49
C TYR A 654 -7.63 -13.18 -8.06
N TRP A 655 -8.51 -13.64 -7.17
CA TRP A 655 -8.37 -13.40 -5.75
C TRP A 655 -7.06 -13.98 -5.20
N ALA A 656 -6.66 -15.18 -5.67
CA ALA A 656 -5.35 -15.76 -5.41
C ALA A 656 -4.22 -14.79 -5.73
N GLU A 657 -4.22 -14.34 -6.98
CA GLU A 657 -3.11 -13.64 -7.60
C GLU A 657 -2.90 -12.30 -6.90
N ALA A 658 -4.00 -11.58 -6.60
CA ALA A 658 -3.96 -10.36 -5.80
C ALA A 658 -3.46 -10.63 -4.37
N ALA A 659 -4.13 -11.50 -3.61
CA ALA A 659 -3.84 -11.71 -2.19
C ALA A 659 -2.45 -12.31 -1.92
N LEU A 660 -1.94 -13.14 -2.84
CA LEU A 660 -0.66 -13.85 -2.71
C LEU A 660 0.49 -13.19 -3.46
N THR A 661 0.26 -12.02 -4.10
CA THR A 661 1.28 -11.28 -4.88
C THR A 661 2.63 -11.24 -4.18
N ASP A 662 2.66 -10.82 -2.91
CA ASP A 662 3.90 -10.67 -2.16
C ASP A 662 4.34 -11.93 -1.42
N LEU A 663 3.38 -12.66 -0.83
CA LEU A 663 3.68 -13.88 -0.07
C LEU A 663 4.30 -14.97 -0.94
N GLN A 664 3.93 -15.02 -2.23
CA GLN A 664 4.50 -15.95 -3.20
C GLN A 664 5.41 -15.25 -4.22
N ASN A 665 5.75 -13.97 -4.01
CA ASN A 665 6.63 -13.16 -4.85
C ASN A 665 6.30 -13.30 -6.36
N LEU A 666 5.01 -13.23 -6.71
CA LEU A 666 4.51 -13.58 -8.04
C LEU A 666 5.09 -12.70 -9.16
N HIS A 667 5.43 -11.45 -8.83
CA HIS A 667 6.04 -10.49 -9.77
C HIS A 667 7.57 -10.44 -9.70
N HIS A 668 8.21 -11.31 -8.90
CA HIS A 668 9.66 -11.37 -8.73
C HIS A 668 10.27 -10.00 -8.38
N ASN A 669 9.62 -9.25 -7.48
CA ASN A 669 10.06 -7.92 -7.06
C ASN A 669 9.59 -7.53 -5.65
N SER A 670 9.01 -8.45 -4.88
CA SER A 670 8.57 -8.20 -3.50
C SER A 670 9.74 -7.91 -2.56
N GLY A 671 10.97 -8.24 -2.97
CA GLY A 671 12.19 -7.83 -2.27
C GLY A 671 12.37 -6.30 -2.18
N HIS A 672 11.78 -5.54 -3.10
CA HIS A 672 11.83 -4.06 -3.10
C HIS A 672 10.74 -3.40 -2.24
N GLY A 673 9.91 -4.19 -1.57
CA GLY A 673 8.76 -3.75 -0.79
C GLY A 673 7.44 -4.33 -1.32
N LEU A 674 6.46 -4.39 -0.42
CA LEU A 674 5.15 -4.97 -0.65
C LEU A 674 4.29 -4.13 -1.58
N HIS A 675 3.39 -4.74 -2.34
CA HIS A 675 2.46 -4.05 -3.24
C HIS A 675 1.17 -3.70 -2.48
N ILE A 676 1.15 -2.55 -1.79
CA ILE A 676 0.04 -2.19 -0.87
C ILE A 676 -1.33 -2.21 -1.59
N ALA A 677 -1.39 -1.74 -2.84
CA ALA A 677 -2.61 -1.79 -3.65
C ALA A 677 -3.06 -3.22 -4.02
N SER A 678 -2.12 -4.14 -4.27
CA SER A 678 -2.46 -5.56 -4.51
C SER A 678 -2.93 -6.25 -3.24
N LEU A 679 -2.29 -5.95 -2.11
CA LEU A 679 -2.70 -6.44 -0.79
C LEU A 679 -4.12 -5.97 -0.41
N ALA A 680 -4.46 -4.72 -0.72
CA ALA A 680 -5.82 -4.20 -0.61
C ALA A 680 -6.82 -4.97 -1.52
N GLY A 681 -6.34 -5.42 -2.68
CA GLY A 681 -7.09 -6.26 -3.61
C GLY A 681 -7.64 -7.56 -3.01
N GLY A 682 -6.93 -8.16 -2.04
CA GLY A 682 -7.42 -9.32 -1.30
C GLY A 682 -8.74 -9.05 -0.56
N TRP A 683 -8.89 -7.86 0.04
CA TRP A 683 -10.17 -7.44 0.63
C TRP A 683 -11.18 -7.07 -0.45
N THR A 684 -10.76 -6.32 -1.48
CA THR A 684 -11.65 -5.81 -2.53
C THR A 684 -12.34 -6.94 -3.31
N VAL A 685 -11.62 -8.00 -3.70
CA VAL A 685 -12.24 -9.14 -4.39
C VAL A 685 -13.18 -9.91 -3.46
N ALA A 686 -12.84 -10.04 -2.18
CA ALA A 686 -13.73 -10.66 -1.19
C ALA A 686 -15.04 -9.87 -1.05
N VAL A 687 -14.95 -8.57 -0.80
CA VAL A 687 -16.09 -7.73 -0.41
C VAL A 687 -16.85 -7.19 -1.62
N ALA A 688 -16.16 -6.58 -2.58
CA ALA A 688 -16.80 -6.03 -3.79
C ALA A 688 -17.05 -7.12 -4.86
N GLY A 689 -16.20 -8.15 -4.95
CA GLY A 689 -16.41 -9.27 -5.86
C GLY A 689 -17.47 -10.24 -5.33
N PHE A 690 -17.09 -11.07 -4.37
CA PHE A 690 -17.95 -12.14 -3.85
C PHE A 690 -19.05 -11.65 -2.91
N GLY A 691 -18.79 -10.62 -2.09
CA GLY A 691 -19.84 -9.93 -1.33
C GLY A 691 -20.77 -9.08 -2.20
N GLY A 692 -20.33 -8.77 -3.43
CA GLY A 692 -21.06 -7.95 -4.38
C GLY A 692 -21.30 -6.52 -3.89
N LEU A 693 -20.46 -5.99 -2.98
CA LEU A 693 -20.60 -4.63 -2.45
C LEU A 693 -20.37 -3.61 -3.58
N ARG A 694 -21.30 -2.65 -3.71
CA ARG A 694 -21.07 -1.37 -4.40
C ARG A 694 -21.55 -0.23 -3.52
N ASP A 695 -20.88 0.91 -3.63
CA ASP A 695 -21.29 2.18 -3.03
C ASP A 695 -21.37 3.23 -4.15
N HIS A 696 -22.60 3.53 -4.53
CA HIS A 696 -22.92 4.57 -5.51
C HIS A 696 -23.46 5.79 -4.77
N ALA A 697 -22.55 6.61 -4.25
CA ALA A 697 -22.83 7.92 -3.66
C ALA A 697 -23.93 7.91 -2.57
N GLY A 698 -23.87 6.94 -1.64
CA GLY A 698 -24.79 6.88 -0.50
C GLY A 698 -25.77 5.71 -0.49
N GLU A 699 -25.76 4.89 -1.54
CA GLU A 699 -26.58 3.67 -1.64
C GLU A 699 -25.68 2.44 -1.62
N LEU A 700 -25.68 1.73 -0.48
CA LEU A 700 -24.98 0.45 -0.36
C LEU A 700 -25.80 -0.67 -0.99
N THR A 701 -25.21 -1.35 -1.96
CA THR A 701 -25.83 -2.48 -2.64
C THR A 701 -24.95 -3.73 -2.54
N PHE A 702 -25.61 -4.89 -2.51
CA PHE A 702 -24.98 -6.20 -2.38
C PHE A 702 -25.59 -7.15 -3.39
N ALA A 703 -24.74 -7.78 -4.20
CA ALA A 703 -25.11 -8.88 -5.10
C ALA A 703 -24.21 -10.11 -4.87
N PRO A 704 -24.26 -10.71 -3.67
CA PRO A 704 -23.29 -11.69 -3.23
C PRO A 704 -23.34 -13.00 -4.02
N ARG A 705 -22.17 -13.61 -4.26
CA ARG A 705 -21.97 -14.89 -4.96
C ARG A 705 -20.71 -15.56 -4.46
N LEU A 706 -20.69 -16.89 -4.37
CA LEU A 706 -19.52 -17.65 -3.95
C LEU A 706 -19.12 -18.71 -4.98
N PRO A 707 -17.81 -18.93 -5.20
CA PRO A 707 -17.32 -20.07 -5.97
C PRO A 707 -17.56 -21.36 -5.17
N GLU A 708 -17.54 -22.52 -5.82
CA GLU A 708 -17.92 -23.80 -5.18
C GLU A 708 -17.03 -24.15 -3.99
N ARG A 709 -15.78 -23.71 -4.02
CA ARG A 709 -14.76 -24.01 -2.99
C ARG A 709 -14.96 -23.26 -1.67
N ILE A 710 -15.71 -22.15 -1.67
CA ILE A 710 -15.87 -21.30 -0.49
C ILE A 710 -17.23 -21.59 0.14
N SER A 711 -17.23 -22.20 1.32
CA SER A 711 -18.45 -22.55 2.04
C SER A 711 -19.03 -21.36 2.82
N ARG A 712 -18.20 -20.40 3.21
CA ARG A 712 -18.63 -19.17 3.87
C ARG A 712 -17.64 -18.04 3.62
N LEU A 713 -18.18 -16.86 3.37
CA LEU A 713 -17.47 -15.58 3.45
C LEU A 713 -18.20 -14.68 4.44
N ARG A 714 -17.52 -14.21 5.48
CA ARG A 714 -18.05 -13.19 6.39
C ARG A 714 -17.14 -11.98 6.42
N PHE A 715 -17.67 -10.80 6.23
CA PHE A 715 -16.90 -9.56 6.31
C PHE A 715 -17.66 -8.49 7.08
N ARG A 716 -16.92 -7.51 7.57
CA ARG A 716 -17.45 -6.38 8.31
C ARG A 716 -17.06 -5.08 7.63
N VAL A 717 -17.98 -4.12 7.65
CA VAL A 717 -17.76 -2.76 7.14
C VAL A 717 -18.33 -1.74 8.11
N VAL A 718 -17.61 -0.64 8.28
CA VAL A 718 -18.08 0.56 8.98
C VAL A 718 -18.64 1.53 7.94
N TYR A 719 -19.92 1.89 8.08
CA TYR A 719 -20.58 2.81 7.18
C TYR A 719 -21.47 3.78 7.95
N ARG A 720 -21.17 5.09 7.84
CA ARG A 720 -21.85 6.18 8.54
C ARG A 720 -21.96 5.93 10.05
N GLY A 721 -20.85 5.47 10.64
CA GLY A 721 -20.74 5.13 12.06
C GLY A 721 -21.41 3.81 12.48
N ARG A 722 -21.99 3.06 11.54
CA ARG A 722 -22.66 1.77 11.81
C ARG A 722 -21.74 0.61 11.46
N LYS A 723 -21.79 -0.48 12.24
CA LYS A 723 -21.02 -1.70 11.99
C LYS A 723 -21.91 -2.76 11.35
N LEU A 724 -21.77 -2.96 10.04
CA LEU A 724 -22.51 -3.97 9.30
C LEU A 724 -21.66 -5.24 9.17
N THR A 725 -22.24 -6.39 9.55
CA THR A 725 -21.71 -7.71 9.21
C THR A 725 -22.52 -8.31 8.08
N VAL A 726 -21.82 -8.83 7.07
CA VAL A 726 -22.41 -9.58 5.96
C VAL A 726 -21.83 -10.98 5.97
N THR A 727 -22.68 -12.00 6.02
CA THR A 727 -22.29 -13.41 5.91
C THR A 727 -22.91 -13.99 4.66
N VAL A 728 -22.08 -14.50 3.76
CA VAL A 728 -22.48 -15.13 2.51
C VAL A 728 -22.22 -16.64 2.64
N GLU A 729 -23.23 -17.42 2.31
CA GLU A 729 -23.20 -18.89 2.23
C GLU A 729 -23.83 -19.32 0.90
N PRO A 730 -23.64 -20.57 0.45
CA PRO A 730 -24.32 -21.08 -0.74
C PRO A 730 -25.84 -20.84 -0.69
N GLY A 731 -26.35 -20.05 -1.64
CA GLY A 731 -27.78 -19.78 -1.81
C GLY A 731 -28.38 -18.73 -0.86
N ARG A 732 -27.63 -18.15 0.09
CA ARG A 732 -28.18 -17.13 1.01
C ARG A 732 -27.14 -16.13 1.53
N ALA A 733 -27.59 -14.92 1.83
CA ALA A 733 -26.83 -13.88 2.51
C ALA A 733 -27.54 -13.45 3.80
N THR A 734 -26.78 -13.26 4.87
CA THR A 734 -27.24 -12.77 6.16
C THR A 734 -26.62 -11.41 6.44
N TYR A 735 -27.47 -10.42 6.74
CA TYR A 735 -27.08 -9.06 7.09
C TYR A 735 -27.44 -8.78 8.55
N ARG A 736 -26.53 -8.15 9.28
CA ARG A 736 -26.76 -7.76 10.68
C ARG A 736 -26.00 -6.49 11.03
N LEU A 737 -26.67 -5.52 11.67
CA LEU A 737 -26.00 -4.41 12.34
C LEU A 737 -25.51 -4.86 13.72
N VAL A 738 -24.20 -4.88 13.89
CA VAL A 738 -23.55 -5.13 15.18
C VAL A 738 -23.66 -3.90 16.07
N ASP A 739 -23.63 -2.71 15.47
CA ASP A 739 -23.71 -1.42 16.15
C ASP A 739 -24.29 -0.33 15.24
N GLY A 740 -24.98 0.65 15.84
CA GLY A 740 -25.61 1.78 15.15
C GLY A 740 -27.09 1.59 14.76
N ASP A 741 -27.70 2.67 14.29
CA ASP A 741 -29.11 2.73 13.88
C ASP A 741 -29.42 1.94 12.60
N PRO A 742 -30.69 1.50 12.38
CA PRO A 742 -31.09 0.79 11.17
C PRO A 742 -30.59 1.41 9.86
N LEU A 743 -30.19 0.55 8.93
CA LEU A 743 -29.55 0.93 7.68
C LEU A 743 -30.33 0.36 6.49
N GLU A 744 -30.68 1.22 5.53
CA GLU A 744 -31.22 0.78 4.25
C GLU A 744 -30.07 0.35 3.32
N ILE A 745 -30.21 -0.84 2.72
CA ILE A 745 -29.31 -1.39 1.71
C ILE A 745 -30.14 -1.97 0.56
N ARG A 746 -29.48 -2.35 -0.53
CA ARG A 746 -30.10 -3.20 -1.57
C ARG A 746 -29.47 -4.57 -1.63
N HIS A 747 -30.30 -5.60 -1.71
CA HIS A 747 -29.90 -6.96 -2.02
C HIS A 747 -30.41 -7.34 -3.41
N HIS A 748 -29.50 -7.53 -4.37
CA HIS A 748 -29.83 -7.74 -5.79
C HIS A 748 -30.85 -6.70 -6.32
N GLY A 749 -30.64 -5.42 -5.99
CA GLY A 749 -31.51 -4.31 -6.40
C GLY A 749 -32.77 -4.10 -5.56
N ARG A 750 -33.18 -5.08 -4.74
CA ARG A 750 -34.33 -4.96 -3.83
C ARG A 750 -33.94 -4.20 -2.55
N PRO A 751 -34.63 -3.09 -2.21
CA PRO A 751 -34.38 -2.36 -0.96
C PRO A 751 -34.79 -3.20 0.26
N VAL A 752 -33.97 -3.19 1.30
CA VAL A 752 -34.21 -3.84 2.58
C VAL A 752 -33.61 -3.00 3.72
N THR A 753 -34.18 -3.13 4.92
CA THR A 753 -33.66 -2.48 6.13
C THR A 753 -32.99 -3.52 7.00
N VAL A 754 -31.75 -3.24 7.41
CA VAL A 754 -30.96 -4.08 8.32
C VAL A 754 -30.97 -3.43 9.70
N ASP A 755 -31.22 -4.22 10.73
CA ASP A 755 -31.14 -3.83 12.14
C ASP A 755 -30.27 -4.85 12.92
N HIS A 756 -30.43 -4.93 14.24
CA HIS A 756 -29.64 -5.84 15.08
C HIS A 756 -30.03 -7.32 14.97
N ALA A 757 -31.16 -7.64 14.34
CA ALA A 757 -31.57 -9.00 14.05
C ALA A 757 -30.94 -9.50 12.75
N ASP A 758 -30.79 -10.83 12.65
CA ASP A 758 -30.27 -11.44 11.42
C ASP A 758 -31.33 -11.37 10.31
N LEU A 759 -31.03 -10.60 9.25
CA LEU A 759 -31.82 -10.57 8.03
C LEU A 759 -31.24 -11.55 7.01
N VAL A 760 -31.91 -12.67 6.79
CA VAL A 760 -31.51 -13.71 5.84
C VAL A 760 -32.28 -13.54 4.53
N LEU A 761 -31.56 -13.49 3.40
CA LEU A 761 -32.10 -13.32 2.05
C LEU A 761 -31.51 -14.36 1.10
N ASP A 762 -32.32 -14.83 0.14
CA ASP A 762 -31.91 -15.82 -0.85
C ASP A 762 -31.01 -15.20 -1.94
N ILE A 763 -29.94 -15.90 -2.31
CA ILE A 763 -29.06 -15.50 -3.41
C ILE A 763 -29.57 -16.13 -4.71
N PRO A 764 -29.91 -15.33 -5.74
CA PRO A 764 -30.27 -15.87 -7.05
C PRO A 764 -29.07 -16.55 -7.74
N PRO A 765 -29.29 -17.53 -8.62
CA PRO A 765 -28.22 -18.17 -9.39
C PRO A 765 -27.36 -17.16 -10.15
N ALA A 766 -26.06 -17.44 -10.24
CA ALA A 766 -25.16 -16.65 -11.08
C ALA A 766 -25.55 -16.79 -12.58
N PRO A 767 -25.26 -15.78 -13.42
CA PRO A 767 -25.40 -15.88 -14.86
C PRO A 767 -24.63 -17.08 -15.41
N SER A 768 -25.27 -17.86 -16.27
CA SER A 768 -24.61 -18.92 -17.01
C SER A 768 -23.85 -18.31 -18.18
N VAL A 769 -22.53 -18.27 -18.09
CA VAL A 769 -21.64 -17.66 -19.10
C VAL A 769 -20.70 -18.70 -19.71
N GLN A 770 -20.25 -18.43 -20.94
CA GLN A 770 -19.18 -19.24 -21.53
C GLN A 770 -17.85 -18.93 -20.82
N PRO A 771 -16.95 -19.91 -20.66
CA PRO A 771 -15.61 -19.63 -20.16
C PRO A 771 -14.89 -18.61 -21.04
N VAL A 772 -14.16 -17.69 -20.40
CA VAL A 772 -13.27 -16.73 -21.08
C VAL A 772 -11.85 -17.27 -21.10
N SER A 773 -11.12 -16.96 -22.16
CA SER A 773 -9.73 -17.36 -22.34
C SER A 773 -8.80 -16.18 -22.05
N GLN A 774 -7.70 -16.46 -21.36
CA GLN A 774 -6.60 -15.51 -21.19
C GLN A 774 -5.64 -15.59 -22.38
N PRO A 775 -4.78 -14.57 -22.59
CA PRO A 775 -3.69 -14.71 -23.54
C PRO A 775 -2.80 -15.91 -23.19
N VAL A 776 -2.22 -16.56 -24.20
CA VAL A 776 -1.37 -17.74 -24.01
C VAL A 776 -0.21 -17.42 -23.07
N GLY A 777 -0.04 -18.22 -22.01
CA GLY A 777 1.00 -18.00 -21.00
C GLY A 777 0.71 -16.83 -20.05
N ARG A 778 -0.49 -16.24 -20.14
CA ARG A 778 -1.03 -15.23 -19.24
C ARG A 778 -2.30 -15.76 -18.55
N GLU A 779 -2.39 -17.04 -18.26
CA GLU A 779 -3.40 -17.59 -17.35
C GLU A 779 -3.16 -17.09 -15.91
N PRO A 780 -4.16 -17.11 -15.02
CA PRO A 780 -3.97 -16.69 -13.63
C PRO A 780 -2.78 -17.41 -13.00
N ARG A 781 -1.92 -16.67 -12.32
CA ARG A 781 -0.67 -17.22 -11.78
C ARG A 781 -0.99 -18.30 -10.76
N ARG A 782 -0.51 -19.52 -11.04
CA ARG A 782 -0.86 -20.70 -10.24
C ARG A 782 -0.32 -20.58 -8.82
N ARG A 783 -1.20 -20.82 -7.83
CA ARG A 783 -0.83 -21.18 -6.46
C ARG A 783 -0.18 -22.56 -6.44
N SER A 784 1.06 -22.70 -6.90
CA SER A 784 1.83 -23.91 -6.64
C SER A 784 2.55 -23.75 -5.31
N ARG A 785 2.16 -24.53 -4.29
CA ARG A 785 3.01 -24.73 -3.11
C ARG A 785 4.28 -25.44 -3.59
N PRO A 786 5.47 -24.84 -3.47
CA PRO A 786 6.69 -25.64 -3.51
C PRO A 786 6.55 -26.67 -2.39
N THR A 787 6.69 -27.95 -2.70
CA THR A 787 6.78 -28.98 -1.66
C THR A 787 7.98 -28.62 -0.78
N ALA A 788 7.75 -28.39 0.52
CA ALA A 788 8.84 -28.23 1.49
C ALA A 788 9.80 -29.43 1.31
N ARG A 789 11.07 -29.15 1.00
CA ARG A 789 12.13 -30.15 1.00
C ARG A 789 12.76 -30.24 2.37
#